data_AF-A0A0M2RZB6-F1
#
_entry.id   AF-A0A0M2RZB6-F1
#
_cell.length_a   1.000
_cell.length_b   1.000
_cell.length_c   1.000
_cell.angle_alpha   90.00
_cell.angle_beta   90.00
_cell.angle_gamma   90.00
#
_symmetry.space_group_name_H-M   'P 1'
#
loop_
_entity.id
_entity.type
_entity.pdbx_description
1 polymer ?
#
loop_
_entity_poly.entity_id
_entity_poly.type
_entity_poly.pdbx_seq_one_letter_code
_entity_poly.pdbx_strand_id
1 'polypeptide(L)'
;MIRTMLRLRVRAGCEPAVTAAWRAHAGQLAAATGGVRQELLHDAADPRTFVLVTEWTDEAAGRRYARGELAAGLADAVRPFCEAYPADGPRLMTDRPGAAMPIFVDVELTVPADRRAEFDRGYVEVLARVAAVPGYLREDLLREPGTDVHHIFAEWRSAAEFHRWIGDPAHASQEAGPIAPFLLDIRRRIFHPVAEPAEHRQPRTGREADVHRTTDVLVVGAGPTGLTAAVELARRGVDCRVIDKLATPAGQADKAIGVHCRTMELWEEQGIVREAMDTGIWLTGNMVFVNGRETHRMSWELPGLPYAHLGLPQYETERLLTQRLATLGVRPQRGAELVGFDQNGDGVTATVATADGGTETVRAKYLVGCDGAHSRVRELLGLTFTGGLGRFPQLFMLGDVDVDWDMPDGHLLRFLHETDGRMDGMLVCVPLRGERRYRIATLAPPRFFAQTGGQDAPPGFSEELAAPTLADVQAALDHLAPPGTRASNLRWSSVFRISHGIVDRYRDGRVFVAGDAAHLHPPAGGQGMNTGIQDAWNLAWKLALAARGLAAPGLLDSYETERRPEGEEIVGRAVRMAFTDELDRADLERQFRQEMSLLLSYADSPLVGESVADPDALRAGPGPGDRAPDVAGLDRQGVGHPLRLRDLTRGTRHTLLVYADGTADEATLAAAAQLCADVRRQAGGELDAYLLRSPDAAPSRLLAPPVVVDGGNAFRDTYGVTGSALYLIRPDGHIGYRSQPIDGDGLRKHLHLTFGGAR
;
A
#
# COMPACT_ATOMS: atom_id res chain seq x y z
N MET A 1 -14.38 -9.95 -30.79
CA MET A 1 -14.05 -8.64 -30.20
C MET A 1 -13.68 -7.71 -31.34
N ILE A 2 -14.26 -6.51 -31.32
CA ILE A 2 -14.35 -5.61 -32.45
C ILE A 2 -14.00 -4.17 -32.00
N ARG A 3 -13.00 -3.50 -32.56
CA ARG A 3 -12.69 -2.10 -32.31
C ARG A 3 -13.46 -1.16 -33.22
N THR A 4 -13.80 0.03 -32.74
CA THR A 4 -14.24 1.15 -33.55
C THR A 4 -13.40 2.36 -33.33
N MET A 5 -13.08 3.08 -34.40
CA MET A 5 -12.28 4.31 -34.32
C MET A 5 -13.07 5.49 -34.89
N LEU A 6 -13.03 6.60 -34.17
CA LEU A 6 -13.57 7.89 -34.58
C LEU A 6 -12.48 8.95 -34.49
N ARG A 7 -12.08 9.46 -35.65
CA ARG A 7 -11.08 10.53 -35.76
C ARG A 7 -11.77 11.88 -35.72
N LEU A 8 -11.24 12.78 -34.89
CA LEU A 8 -11.75 14.12 -34.68
C LEU A 8 -10.60 15.11 -34.87
N ARG A 9 -10.85 16.20 -35.58
CA ARG A 9 -9.95 17.35 -35.63
C ARG A 9 -10.59 18.50 -34.87
N VAL A 10 -9.92 18.99 -33.83
CA VAL A 10 -10.43 20.01 -32.91
C VAL A 10 -10.00 21.40 -33.37
N ARG A 11 -10.84 22.40 -33.12
CA ARG A 11 -10.48 23.81 -33.30
C ARG A 11 -9.35 24.16 -32.34
N ALA A 12 -8.44 25.03 -32.78
CA ALA A 12 -7.30 25.45 -31.97
C ALA A 12 -7.76 26.03 -30.62
N GLY A 13 -7.17 25.55 -29.52
CA GLY A 13 -7.49 25.98 -28.15
C GLY A 13 -8.66 25.24 -27.49
N CYS A 14 -9.33 24.32 -28.20
CA CYS A 14 -10.43 23.52 -27.65
C CYS A 14 -10.02 22.08 -27.25
N GLU A 15 -8.72 21.78 -27.25
CA GLU A 15 -8.17 20.45 -26.91
C GLU A 15 -8.51 20.02 -25.47
N PRO A 16 -8.40 20.89 -24.44
CA PRO A 16 -8.82 20.54 -23.08
C PRO A 16 -10.34 20.32 -22.97
N ALA A 17 -11.13 21.07 -23.75
CA ALA A 17 -12.59 20.97 -23.74
C ALA A 17 -13.09 19.66 -24.34
N VAL A 18 -12.49 19.17 -25.44
CA VAL A 18 -12.80 17.84 -25.98
C VAL A 18 -12.38 16.72 -25.04
N THR A 19 -11.22 16.85 -24.39
CA THR A 19 -10.77 15.86 -23.41
C THR A 19 -11.72 15.78 -22.21
N ALA A 20 -12.20 16.93 -21.72
CA ALA A 20 -13.18 16.98 -20.64
C ALA A 20 -14.55 16.45 -21.06
N ALA A 21 -15.04 16.84 -22.25
CA ALA A 21 -16.31 16.36 -22.79
C ALA A 21 -16.32 14.84 -22.97
N TRP A 22 -15.21 14.27 -23.49
CA TRP A 22 -15.04 12.83 -23.60
C TRP A 22 -15.03 12.16 -22.23
N ARG A 23 -14.24 12.65 -21.25
CA ARG A 23 -14.19 12.06 -19.90
C ARG A 23 -15.57 12.02 -19.22
N ALA A 24 -16.37 13.07 -19.39
CA ALA A 24 -17.72 13.12 -18.85
C ALA A 24 -18.66 12.06 -19.45
N HIS A 25 -18.46 11.69 -20.72
CA HIS A 25 -19.29 10.71 -21.42
C HIS A 25 -18.72 9.28 -21.39
N ALA A 26 -17.40 9.13 -21.19
CA ALA A 26 -16.69 7.86 -21.18
C ALA A 26 -17.25 6.88 -20.12
N GLY A 27 -17.75 7.39 -19.00
CA GLY A 27 -18.40 6.58 -17.96
C GLY A 27 -19.71 5.93 -18.41
N GLN A 28 -20.54 6.64 -19.19
CA GLN A 28 -21.81 6.11 -19.72
C GLN A 28 -21.58 5.14 -20.87
N LEU A 29 -20.53 5.41 -21.66
CA LEU A 29 -20.06 4.58 -22.74
C LEU A 29 -19.46 3.25 -22.27
N ALA A 30 -18.74 3.25 -21.14
CA ALA A 30 -18.24 2.03 -20.49
C ALA A 30 -19.36 1.13 -19.95
N ALA A 31 -20.54 1.69 -19.67
CA ALA A 31 -21.74 0.95 -19.26
C ALA A 31 -22.57 0.42 -20.44
N ALA A 32 -22.21 0.75 -21.69
CA ALA A 32 -22.94 0.30 -22.88
C ALA A 32 -22.79 -1.22 -23.05
N THR A 33 -23.90 -1.93 -23.28
CA THR A 33 -23.94 -3.38 -23.40
C THR A 33 -23.02 -3.88 -24.52
N GLY A 34 -21.92 -4.54 -24.14
CA GLY A 34 -20.91 -5.09 -25.03
C GLY A 34 -19.70 -4.19 -25.29
N GLY A 35 -19.56 -3.04 -24.61
CA GLY A 35 -18.33 -2.23 -24.61
C GLY A 35 -17.24 -2.86 -23.75
N VAL A 36 -16.02 -2.96 -24.27
CA VAL A 36 -14.89 -3.68 -23.64
C VAL A 36 -13.81 -2.71 -23.12
N ARG A 37 -13.38 -1.76 -23.96
CA ARG A 37 -12.30 -0.80 -23.64
C ARG A 37 -12.52 0.48 -24.43
N GLN A 38 -12.18 1.64 -23.85
CA GLN A 38 -12.28 2.93 -24.54
C GLN A 38 -11.11 3.82 -24.26
N GLU A 39 -10.59 4.46 -25.31
CA GLU A 39 -9.40 5.29 -25.23
C GLU A 39 -9.54 6.52 -26.10
N LEU A 40 -9.10 7.66 -25.58
CA LEU A 40 -8.92 8.87 -26.35
C LEU A 40 -7.42 9.09 -26.56
N LEU A 41 -6.98 8.99 -27.80
CA LEU A 41 -5.61 9.19 -28.24
C LEU A 41 -5.48 10.58 -28.86
N HIS A 42 -4.29 11.18 -28.77
CA HIS A 42 -3.93 12.40 -29.51
C HIS A 42 -2.79 12.09 -30.49
N ASP A 43 -2.78 12.77 -31.63
CA ASP A 43 -1.70 12.67 -32.61
C ASP A 43 -0.50 13.49 -32.11
N ALA A 44 0.65 12.83 -31.94
CA ALA A 44 1.87 13.48 -31.44
C ALA A 44 2.44 14.53 -32.41
N ALA A 45 2.11 14.44 -33.71
CA ALA A 45 2.54 15.40 -34.72
C ALA A 45 1.52 16.52 -34.97
N ASP A 46 0.26 16.33 -34.55
CA ASP A 46 -0.79 17.34 -34.66
C ASP A 46 -1.68 17.31 -33.40
N PRO A 47 -1.40 18.13 -32.37
CA PRO A 47 -2.10 18.10 -31.09
C PRO A 47 -3.59 18.43 -31.20
N ARG A 48 -4.06 18.89 -32.36
CA ARG A 48 -5.46 19.13 -32.68
C ARG A 48 -6.16 17.93 -33.29
N THR A 49 -5.49 16.80 -33.46
CA THR A 49 -6.09 15.57 -33.97
C THR A 49 -6.20 14.56 -32.84
N PHE A 50 -7.43 14.08 -32.62
CA PHE A 50 -7.75 13.06 -31.62
C PHE A 50 -8.36 11.85 -32.29
N VAL A 51 -8.16 10.68 -31.68
CA VAL A 51 -8.76 9.43 -32.11
C VAL A 51 -9.40 8.77 -30.91
N LEU A 52 -10.71 8.60 -30.96
CA LEU A 52 -11.44 7.78 -30.02
C LEU A 52 -11.44 6.34 -30.50
N VAL A 53 -10.88 5.45 -29.69
CA VAL A 53 -10.92 4.00 -29.91
C VAL A 53 -11.91 3.39 -28.92
N THR A 54 -12.76 2.49 -29.40
CA THR A 54 -13.71 1.76 -28.56
C THR A 54 -13.77 0.31 -28.97
N GLU A 55 -13.50 -0.61 -28.06
CA GLU A 55 -13.59 -2.05 -28.27
C GLU A 55 -14.97 -2.58 -27.86
N TRP A 56 -15.46 -3.57 -28.60
CA TRP A 56 -16.76 -4.21 -28.48
C TRP A 56 -16.61 -5.72 -28.39
N THR A 57 -17.50 -6.41 -27.69
CA THR A 57 -17.49 -7.88 -27.60
C THR A 57 -17.66 -8.55 -28.96
N ASP A 58 -18.53 -7.99 -29.80
CA ASP A 58 -18.91 -8.49 -31.12
C ASP A 58 -19.43 -7.35 -32.03
N GLU A 59 -19.69 -7.68 -33.29
CA GLU A 59 -20.14 -6.73 -34.31
C GLU A 59 -21.52 -6.15 -34.02
N ALA A 60 -22.41 -6.94 -33.43
CA ALA A 60 -23.76 -6.50 -33.12
C ALA A 60 -23.74 -5.43 -32.02
N ALA A 61 -22.86 -5.56 -31.03
CA ALA A 61 -22.64 -4.56 -29.99
C ALA A 61 -22.12 -3.24 -30.56
N GLY A 62 -21.09 -3.28 -31.42
CA GLY A 62 -20.56 -2.08 -32.08
C GLY A 62 -21.58 -1.38 -32.97
N ARG A 63 -22.37 -2.13 -33.76
CA ARG A 63 -23.43 -1.57 -34.60
C ARG A 63 -24.59 -0.99 -33.78
N ARG A 64 -24.92 -1.58 -32.62
CA ARG A 64 -25.96 -1.07 -31.71
C ARG A 64 -25.55 0.25 -31.09
N TYR A 65 -24.29 0.36 -30.66
CA TYR A 65 -23.74 1.62 -30.17
C TYR A 65 -23.79 2.71 -31.25
N ALA A 66 -23.28 2.42 -32.46
CA ALA A 66 -23.20 3.41 -33.53
C ALA A 66 -24.57 4.01 -33.94
N ARG A 67 -25.68 3.32 -33.62
CA ARG A 67 -27.06 3.77 -33.90
C ARG A 67 -27.82 4.22 -32.64
N GLY A 68 -27.20 4.18 -31.47
CA GLY A 68 -27.83 4.43 -30.18
C GLY A 68 -27.64 5.86 -29.67
N GLU A 69 -28.44 6.23 -28.66
CA GLU A 69 -28.44 7.56 -28.05
C GLU A 69 -27.10 7.93 -27.42
N LEU A 70 -26.32 6.94 -26.95
CA LEU A 70 -24.98 7.16 -26.39
C LEU A 70 -23.96 7.64 -27.43
N ALA A 71 -24.03 7.14 -28.67
CA ALA A 71 -23.16 7.62 -29.74
C ALA A 71 -23.58 9.02 -30.20
N ALA A 72 -24.89 9.30 -30.25
CA ALA A 72 -25.42 10.61 -30.57
C ALA A 72 -25.04 11.65 -29.49
N GLY A 73 -25.20 11.31 -28.21
CA GLY A 73 -24.84 12.18 -27.08
C GLY A 73 -23.35 12.52 -27.04
N LEU A 74 -22.48 11.53 -27.28
CA LEU A 74 -21.04 11.79 -27.39
C LEU A 74 -20.73 12.69 -28.60
N ALA A 75 -21.35 12.42 -29.75
CA ALA A 75 -21.17 13.25 -30.94
C ALA A 75 -21.57 14.70 -30.65
N ASP A 76 -22.71 14.93 -30.01
CA ASP A 76 -23.20 16.28 -29.68
C ASP A 76 -22.34 16.98 -28.62
N ALA A 77 -21.76 16.23 -27.68
CA ALA A 77 -20.85 16.77 -26.68
C ALA A 77 -19.52 17.27 -27.27
N VAL A 78 -18.99 16.59 -28.30
CA VAL A 78 -17.67 16.94 -28.89
C VAL A 78 -17.77 17.82 -30.15
N ARG A 79 -18.89 17.76 -30.87
CA ARG A 79 -19.12 18.48 -32.15
C ARG A 79 -18.89 20.00 -32.06
N PRO A 80 -19.30 20.73 -31.01
CA PRO A 80 -19.07 22.19 -30.91
C PRO A 80 -17.59 22.58 -30.97
N PHE A 81 -16.71 21.66 -30.58
CA PHE A 81 -15.27 21.89 -30.49
C PHE A 81 -14.51 21.43 -31.74
N CYS A 82 -15.14 20.71 -32.67
CA CYS A 82 -14.49 20.14 -33.85
C CYS A 82 -14.48 21.10 -35.07
N GLU A 83 -13.44 21.02 -35.90
CA GLU A 83 -13.35 21.69 -37.21
C GLU A 83 -14.23 20.99 -38.25
N ALA A 84 -14.26 19.65 -38.22
CA ALA A 84 -15.17 18.80 -38.98
C ALA A 84 -15.45 17.51 -38.19
N TYR A 85 -16.72 17.11 -38.12
CA TYR A 85 -17.13 15.81 -37.55
C TYR A 85 -17.54 14.89 -38.70
N PRO A 86 -17.01 13.65 -38.80
CA PRO A 86 -17.32 12.75 -39.92
C PRO A 86 -18.82 12.46 -40.02
N ALA A 87 -19.41 12.60 -41.22
CA ALA A 87 -20.84 12.35 -41.44
C ALA A 87 -21.22 10.86 -41.31
N ASP A 88 -20.25 9.95 -41.45
CA ASP A 88 -20.49 8.50 -41.57
C ASP A 88 -20.30 7.70 -40.26
N GLY A 89 -20.05 8.36 -39.12
CA GLY A 89 -19.94 7.70 -37.82
C GLY A 89 -18.68 6.84 -37.59
N PRO A 90 -18.59 6.14 -36.44
CA PRO A 90 -17.42 5.34 -36.06
C PRO A 90 -17.26 4.07 -36.93
N ARG A 91 -16.04 3.77 -37.39
CA ARG A 91 -15.70 2.62 -38.27
C ARG A 91 -15.34 1.37 -37.46
N LEU A 92 -15.64 0.16 -37.92
CA LEU A 92 -15.61 -1.13 -37.17
C LEU A 92 -14.47 -2.10 -37.63
N MET A 93 -13.74 -2.77 -36.71
CA MET A 93 -12.49 -3.58 -36.92
C MET A 93 -12.35 -4.71 -35.86
N THR A 94 -11.48 -5.74 -35.89
CA THR A 94 -11.47 -6.86 -34.87
C THR A 94 -10.10 -7.41 -34.42
N ASP A 95 -9.84 -7.63 -33.09
CA ASP A 95 -8.83 -8.59 -32.52
C ASP A 95 -8.87 -8.85 -30.96
N ARG A 96 -7.98 -9.73 -30.39
CA ARG A 96 -7.82 -10.31 -29.01
C ARG A 96 -6.68 -9.70 -28.12
N PRO A 97 -6.62 -9.96 -26.78
CA PRO A 97 -5.94 -9.07 -25.81
C PRO A 97 -4.69 -9.60 -25.04
N GLY A 98 -3.85 -8.66 -24.59
CA GLY A 98 -2.80 -8.78 -23.53
C GLY A 98 -2.02 -7.45 -23.34
N ALA A 99 -1.63 -7.07 -22.11
CA ALA A 99 -1.28 -5.69 -21.69
C ALA A 99 0.12 -5.50 -21.04
N ALA A 100 0.76 -4.32 -21.26
CA ALA A 100 1.33 -3.36 -20.29
C ALA A 100 2.03 -2.18 -21.03
N MET A 101 1.92 -0.95 -20.50
CA MET A 101 1.92 0.31 -21.29
C MET A 101 3.00 0.47 -22.38
N PRO A 102 2.58 0.36 -23.66
CA PRO A 102 3.43 0.46 -24.84
C PRO A 102 3.36 1.86 -25.48
N ILE A 103 4.21 2.11 -26.48
CA ILE A 103 3.88 3.03 -27.56
C ILE A 103 3.18 2.26 -28.68
N PHE A 104 2.31 2.96 -29.42
CA PHE A 104 1.69 2.39 -30.61
C PHE A 104 2.26 3.07 -31.85
N VAL A 105 2.62 2.28 -32.85
CA VAL A 105 3.16 2.74 -34.12
C VAL A 105 2.18 2.32 -35.20
N ASP A 106 1.60 3.30 -35.89
CA ASP A 106 0.82 3.05 -37.10
C ASP A 106 1.73 3.24 -38.32
N VAL A 107 1.88 2.19 -39.12
CA VAL A 107 2.50 2.25 -40.44
C VAL A 107 1.40 2.10 -41.49
N GLU A 108 0.92 3.23 -42.00
CA GLU A 108 -0.02 3.30 -43.12
C GLU A 108 0.74 3.02 -44.42
N LEU A 109 0.26 2.06 -45.21
CA LEU A 109 0.81 1.67 -46.50
C LEU A 109 -0.30 1.32 -47.50
N THR A 110 -0.03 1.43 -48.79
CA THR A 110 -0.99 1.04 -49.84
C THR A 110 -0.53 -0.25 -50.51
N VAL A 111 -1.40 -1.27 -50.51
CA VAL A 111 -1.14 -2.58 -51.13
C VAL A 111 -2.12 -2.77 -52.29
N PRO A 112 -1.64 -2.74 -53.55
CA PRO A 112 -2.49 -2.96 -54.73
C PRO A 112 -3.29 -4.25 -54.64
N ALA A 113 -4.57 -4.20 -55.02
CA ALA A 113 -5.49 -5.33 -54.91
C ALA A 113 -4.97 -6.62 -55.58
N ASP A 114 -4.22 -6.51 -56.68
CA ASP A 114 -3.63 -7.61 -57.45
C ASP A 114 -2.40 -8.25 -56.77
N ARG A 115 -1.71 -7.52 -55.88
CA ARG A 115 -0.53 -7.99 -55.13
C ARG A 115 -0.82 -8.30 -53.66
N ARG A 116 -2.08 -8.27 -53.26
CA ARG A 116 -2.54 -8.51 -51.89
C ARG A 116 -2.11 -9.87 -51.33
N ALA A 117 -2.29 -10.95 -52.09
CA ALA A 117 -1.89 -12.29 -51.66
C ALA A 117 -0.36 -12.47 -51.57
N GLU A 118 0.42 -11.64 -52.26
CA GLU A 118 1.87 -11.57 -52.13
C GLU A 118 2.24 -10.87 -50.82
N PHE A 119 1.63 -9.71 -50.57
CA PHE A 119 1.82 -8.94 -49.34
C PHE A 119 1.41 -9.73 -48.09
N ASP A 120 0.23 -10.37 -48.07
CA ASP A 120 -0.24 -11.12 -46.90
C ASP A 120 0.72 -12.27 -46.53
N ARG A 121 1.26 -12.96 -47.53
CA ARG A 121 2.26 -14.04 -47.32
C ARG A 121 3.59 -13.48 -46.83
N GLY A 122 4.06 -12.39 -47.45
CA GLY A 122 5.28 -11.72 -47.02
C GLY A 122 5.16 -11.19 -45.60
N TYR A 123 4.00 -10.63 -45.24
CA TYR A 123 3.75 -10.07 -43.92
C TYR A 123 3.81 -11.14 -42.83
N VAL A 124 3.21 -12.31 -43.04
CA VAL A 124 3.30 -13.44 -42.08
C VAL A 124 4.75 -13.86 -41.86
N GLU A 125 5.58 -13.84 -42.90
CA GLU A 125 7.00 -14.15 -42.80
C GLU A 125 7.77 -13.07 -42.03
N VAL A 126 7.47 -11.78 -42.25
CA VAL A 126 8.06 -10.67 -41.51
C VAL A 126 7.62 -10.68 -40.04
N LEU A 127 6.34 -10.92 -39.75
CA LEU A 127 5.80 -10.99 -38.40
C LEU A 127 6.53 -12.03 -37.54
N ALA A 128 6.86 -13.19 -38.11
CA ALA A 128 7.63 -14.23 -37.43
C ALA A 128 9.06 -13.79 -37.09
N ARG A 129 9.66 -12.90 -37.89
CA ARG A 129 10.99 -12.32 -37.64
C ARG A 129 10.93 -11.21 -36.60
N VAL A 130 9.95 -10.31 -36.72
CA VAL A 130 9.76 -9.16 -35.82
C VAL A 130 9.39 -9.60 -34.39
N ALA A 131 8.71 -10.74 -34.24
CA ALA A 131 8.41 -11.33 -32.93
C ALA A 131 9.63 -11.64 -32.05
N ALA A 132 10.82 -11.78 -32.64
CA ALA A 132 12.07 -12.00 -31.91
C ALA A 132 12.81 -10.70 -31.53
N VAL A 133 12.32 -9.53 -31.96
CA VAL A 133 12.98 -8.25 -31.74
C VAL A 133 12.81 -7.76 -30.29
N PRO A 134 13.90 -7.39 -29.59
CA PRO A 134 13.80 -6.84 -28.25
C PRO A 134 12.91 -5.58 -28.18
N GLY A 135 11.86 -5.63 -27.36
CA GLY A 135 10.93 -4.52 -27.15
C GLY A 135 9.69 -4.54 -28.03
N TYR A 136 9.62 -5.41 -29.04
CA TYR A 136 8.39 -5.68 -29.77
C TYR A 136 7.41 -6.47 -28.89
N LEU A 137 6.13 -6.09 -28.88
CA LEU A 137 5.11 -6.75 -28.09
C LEU A 137 4.12 -7.51 -28.99
N ARG A 138 3.52 -6.81 -29.95
CA ARG A 138 2.63 -7.37 -30.98
C ARG A 138 2.42 -6.37 -32.11
N GLU A 139 1.89 -6.79 -33.25
CA GLU A 139 1.40 -5.89 -34.27
C GLU A 139 0.20 -6.50 -35.01
N ASP A 140 -0.75 -5.65 -35.36
CA ASP A 140 -1.94 -6.02 -36.10
C ASP A 140 -1.81 -5.52 -37.54
N LEU A 141 -2.06 -6.39 -38.53
CA LEU A 141 -2.24 -5.95 -39.92
C LEU A 141 -3.71 -5.65 -40.16
N LEU A 142 -4.02 -4.38 -40.39
CA LEU A 142 -5.37 -3.89 -40.57
C LEU A 142 -5.56 -3.41 -42.01
N ARG A 143 -6.79 -3.53 -42.54
CA ARG A 143 -7.16 -3.03 -43.86
C ARG A 143 -8.32 -2.07 -43.75
N GLU A 144 -8.25 -0.94 -44.46
CA GLU A 144 -9.38 -0.05 -44.64
C GLU A 144 -10.45 -0.66 -45.55
N PRO A 145 -11.71 -0.81 -45.09
CA PRO A 145 -12.78 -1.37 -45.90
C PRO A 145 -13.03 -0.54 -47.16
N GLY A 146 -13.05 -1.19 -48.32
CA GLY A 146 -13.30 -0.54 -49.61
C GLY A 146 -12.10 0.19 -50.22
N THR A 147 -10.92 0.12 -49.59
CA THR A 147 -9.68 0.71 -50.13
C THR A 147 -8.55 -0.32 -50.21
N ASP A 148 -7.42 0.11 -50.78
CA ASP A 148 -6.15 -0.62 -50.84
C ASP A 148 -5.19 -0.21 -49.71
N VAL A 149 -5.65 0.61 -48.76
CA VAL A 149 -4.85 1.06 -47.62
C VAL A 149 -4.84 0.01 -46.52
N HIS A 150 -3.65 -0.22 -45.98
CA HIS A 150 -3.38 -1.11 -44.87
C HIS A 150 -2.62 -0.35 -43.78
N HIS A 151 -2.75 -0.84 -42.56
CA HIS A 151 -2.07 -0.31 -41.38
C HIS A 151 -1.38 -1.46 -40.69
N ILE A 152 -0.06 -1.38 -40.53
CA ILE A 152 0.67 -2.25 -39.59
C ILE A 152 0.69 -1.48 -38.27
N PHE A 153 -0.16 -1.88 -37.35
CA PHE A 153 -0.33 -1.21 -36.05
C PHE A 153 0.46 -1.99 -34.99
N ALA A 154 1.68 -1.55 -34.74
CA ALA A 154 2.63 -2.23 -33.87
C ALA A 154 2.68 -1.64 -32.47
N GLU A 155 2.72 -2.52 -31.48
CA GLU A 155 2.83 -2.23 -30.06
C GLU A 155 4.28 -2.50 -29.61
N TRP A 156 4.93 -1.49 -29.03
CA TRP A 156 6.31 -1.56 -28.57
C TRP A 156 6.43 -1.14 -27.12
N ARG A 157 7.31 -1.80 -26.38
CA ARG A 157 7.56 -1.55 -24.96
C ARG A 157 8.08 -0.11 -24.70
N SER A 158 8.80 0.50 -25.65
CA SER A 158 9.21 1.90 -25.55
C SER A 158 9.56 2.52 -26.92
N ALA A 159 9.47 3.86 -27.01
CA ALA A 159 9.94 4.60 -28.18
C ALA A 159 11.44 4.43 -28.45
N ALA A 160 12.25 4.25 -27.40
CA ALA A 160 13.69 4.04 -27.53
C ALA A 160 14.02 2.68 -28.20
N GLU A 161 13.27 1.62 -27.87
CA GLU A 161 13.45 0.30 -28.50
C GLU A 161 12.96 0.29 -29.94
N PHE A 162 11.81 0.91 -30.22
CA PHE A 162 11.33 1.08 -31.60
C PHE A 162 12.32 1.89 -32.47
N HIS A 163 12.83 3.02 -31.97
CA HIS A 163 13.80 3.84 -32.72
C HIS A 163 15.14 3.13 -32.94
N ARG A 164 15.59 2.33 -31.96
CA ARG A 164 16.80 1.50 -32.12
C ARG A 164 16.60 0.45 -33.21
N TRP A 165 15.41 -0.14 -33.27
CA TRP A 165 15.06 -1.15 -34.26
C TRP A 165 15.02 -0.58 -35.69
N ILE A 166 14.28 0.50 -35.94
CA ILE A 166 14.23 1.11 -37.29
C ILE A 166 15.54 1.76 -37.73
N GLY A 167 16.43 2.07 -36.77
CA GLY A 167 17.74 2.67 -37.01
C GLY A 167 18.84 1.67 -37.35
N ASP A 168 18.60 0.37 -37.22
CA ASP A 168 19.55 -0.68 -37.58
C ASP A 168 19.65 -0.81 -39.12
N PRO A 169 20.85 -0.67 -39.74
CA PRO A 169 21.03 -0.87 -41.18
C PRO A 169 20.58 -2.26 -41.69
N ALA A 170 20.55 -3.28 -40.82
CA ALA A 170 20.05 -4.61 -41.13
C ALA A 170 18.53 -4.68 -41.26
N HIS A 171 17.78 -3.76 -40.62
CA HIS A 171 16.32 -3.71 -40.64
C HIS A 171 15.76 -3.63 -42.07
N ALA A 172 16.33 -2.76 -42.91
CA ALA A 172 15.87 -2.56 -44.28
C ALA A 172 16.18 -3.74 -45.22
N SER A 173 17.21 -4.54 -44.92
CA SER A 173 17.71 -5.60 -45.82
C SER A 173 17.36 -7.03 -45.39
N GLN A 174 17.12 -7.26 -44.09
CA GLN A 174 16.87 -8.60 -43.54
C GLN A 174 15.46 -8.79 -43.00
N GLU A 175 14.76 -7.73 -42.59
CA GLU A 175 13.45 -7.85 -41.92
C GLU A 175 12.28 -7.36 -42.77
N ALA A 176 12.42 -6.24 -43.48
CA ALA A 176 11.43 -5.80 -44.46
C ALA A 176 11.25 -6.82 -45.60
N GLY A 177 12.32 -7.56 -45.94
CA GLY A 177 12.36 -8.72 -46.83
C GLY A 177 11.26 -8.78 -47.90
N PRO A 178 10.29 -9.71 -47.79
CA PRO A 178 9.24 -9.94 -48.80
C PRO A 178 8.17 -8.83 -48.85
N ILE A 179 8.06 -7.95 -47.86
CA ILE A 179 7.15 -6.79 -47.89
C ILE A 179 7.85 -5.46 -48.22
N ALA A 180 9.18 -5.44 -48.34
CA ALA A 180 9.96 -4.25 -48.65
C ALA A 180 9.45 -3.46 -49.88
N PRO A 181 8.99 -4.10 -50.97
CA PRO A 181 8.42 -3.38 -52.11
C PRO A 181 7.15 -2.57 -51.79
N PHE A 182 6.45 -2.90 -50.70
CA PHE A 182 5.22 -2.21 -50.25
C PHE A 182 5.51 -1.15 -49.18
N LEU A 183 6.74 -1.08 -48.66
CA LEU A 183 7.17 -0.11 -47.65
C LEU A 183 7.84 1.14 -48.23
N LEU A 184 7.75 1.35 -49.54
CA LEU A 184 8.38 2.47 -50.26
C LEU A 184 7.68 3.81 -50.01
N ASP A 185 6.35 3.80 -49.89
CA ASP A 185 5.51 4.97 -49.61
C ASP A 185 4.66 4.72 -48.36
N ILE A 186 5.27 4.90 -47.19
CA ILE A 186 4.62 4.70 -45.90
C ILE A 186 4.50 5.99 -45.12
N ARG A 187 3.46 6.08 -44.29
CA ARG A 187 3.35 7.09 -43.25
C ARG A 187 3.43 6.42 -41.90
N ARG A 188 4.43 6.83 -41.11
CA ARG A 188 4.66 6.32 -39.77
C ARG A 188 4.20 7.36 -38.76
N ARG A 189 3.39 6.96 -37.78
CA ARG A 189 2.97 7.81 -36.65
C ARG A 189 3.14 7.04 -35.34
N ILE A 190 3.64 7.73 -34.32
CA ILE A 190 3.83 7.18 -32.98
C ILE A 190 2.80 7.82 -32.07
N PHE A 191 2.07 7.00 -31.32
CA PHE A 191 1.06 7.42 -30.37
C PHE A 191 1.50 7.05 -28.95
N HIS A 192 1.31 7.99 -28.03
CA HIS A 192 1.52 7.79 -26.60
C HIS A 192 0.17 7.66 -25.89
N PRO A 193 0.00 6.67 -24.98
CA PRO A 193 -1.20 6.57 -24.16
C PRO A 193 -1.30 7.79 -23.22
N VAL A 194 -2.45 8.48 -23.24
CA VAL A 194 -2.69 9.68 -22.42
C VAL A 194 -3.45 9.34 -21.13
N ALA A 195 -4.28 8.29 -21.17
CA ALA A 195 -5.00 7.74 -20.03
C ALA A 195 -5.60 6.37 -20.40
N GLU A 196 -5.38 5.35 -19.57
CA GLU A 196 -6.17 4.12 -19.59
C GLU A 196 -7.33 4.26 -18.59
N PRO A 197 -8.57 3.81 -18.92
CA PRO A 197 -9.51 3.42 -17.89
C PRO A 197 -8.93 2.23 -17.15
N ALA A 198 -8.91 2.27 -15.81
CA ALA A 198 -8.38 1.21 -14.97
C ALA A 198 -8.88 -0.18 -15.42
N GLU A 199 -7.95 -1.06 -15.80
CA GLU A 199 -8.24 -2.43 -16.23
C GLU A 199 -9.16 -3.14 -15.24
N HIS A 200 -10.41 -3.36 -15.63
CA HIS A 200 -11.20 -4.43 -15.06
C HIS A 200 -10.73 -5.72 -15.72
N ARG A 201 -9.69 -6.35 -15.15
CA ARG A 201 -9.66 -7.82 -15.14
C ARG A 201 -10.95 -8.22 -14.45
N GLN A 202 -11.91 -8.76 -15.21
CA GLN A 202 -13.09 -9.36 -14.62
C GLN A 202 -12.61 -10.34 -13.53
N PRO A 203 -12.89 -10.07 -12.25
CA PRO A 203 -12.99 -11.14 -11.29
C PRO A 203 -14.03 -12.10 -11.86
N ARG A 204 -13.88 -13.39 -11.60
CA ARG A 204 -14.98 -14.34 -11.81
C ARG A 204 -16.13 -13.86 -10.93
N THR A 205 -17.00 -13.01 -11.47
CA THR A 205 -18.26 -12.68 -10.83
C THR A 205 -18.96 -14.01 -10.68
N GLY A 206 -19.32 -14.32 -9.43
CA GLY A 206 -20.23 -15.40 -9.12
C GLY A 206 -21.37 -15.41 -10.12
N ARG A 207 -21.83 -16.62 -10.45
CA ARG A 207 -23.05 -16.89 -11.22
C ARG A 207 -24.11 -15.82 -10.96
N GLU A 208 -24.69 -15.35 -12.05
CA GLU A 208 -25.83 -14.44 -12.07
C GLU A 208 -26.91 -14.79 -11.04
N ALA A 209 -27.43 -13.71 -10.44
CA ALA A 209 -28.75 -13.60 -9.81
C ALA A 209 -29.01 -14.43 -8.53
N ASP A 210 -28.32 -14.10 -7.43
CA ASP A 210 -28.88 -13.81 -6.09
C ASP A 210 -27.73 -13.61 -5.07
N VAL A 211 -27.84 -12.63 -4.16
CA VAL A 211 -27.07 -12.51 -2.89
C VAL A 211 -25.52 -12.38 -2.96
N HIS A 212 -25.00 -11.21 -2.61
CA HIS A 212 -23.83 -11.11 -1.72
C HIS A 212 -24.04 -10.03 -0.66
N ARG A 213 -24.94 -10.32 0.29
CA ARG A 213 -25.04 -9.62 1.59
C ARG A 213 -24.10 -10.23 2.64
N THR A 214 -23.10 -11.02 2.24
CA THR A 214 -22.27 -11.83 3.15
C THR A 214 -20.79 -11.63 2.86
N THR A 215 -19.95 -11.55 3.89
CA THR A 215 -18.48 -11.52 3.77
C THR A 215 -17.82 -12.23 4.96
N ASP A 216 -16.53 -12.56 4.91
CA ASP A 216 -15.85 -13.09 6.10
C ASP A 216 -15.57 -11.96 7.09
N VAL A 217 -15.02 -10.83 6.61
CA VAL A 217 -14.66 -9.69 7.46
C VAL A 217 -15.18 -8.38 6.87
N LEU A 218 -15.96 -7.63 7.66
CA LEU A 218 -16.33 -6.25 7.35
C LEU A 218 -15.32 -5.29 8.02
N VAL A 219 -14.60 -4.52 7.21
CA VAL A 219 -13.70 -3.46 7.67
C VAL A 219 -14.39 -2.10 7.52
N VAL A 220 -14.48 -1.34 8.60
CA VAL A 220 -15.18 -0.05 8.66
C VAL A 220 -14.14 1.06 8.78
N GLY A 221 -14.00 1.90 7.75
CA GLY A 221 -12.95 2.91 7.62
C GLY A 221 -11.86 2.45 6.65
N ALA A 222 -11.56 3.29 5.66
CA ALA A 222 -10.55 3.10 4.62
C ALA A 222 -9.36 4.07 4.77
N GLY A 223 -9.01 4.42 6.01
CA GLY A 223 -7.73 5.03 6.35
C GLY A 223 -6.59 3.99 6.41
N PRO A 224 -5.36 4.38 6.83
CA PRO A 224 -4.18 3.51 6.79
C PRO A 224 -4.37 2.17 7.53
N THR A 225 -4.98 2.20 8.72
CA THR A 225 -5.29 1.01 9.52
C THR A 225 -6.22 0.05 8.77
N GLY A 226 -7.35 0.56 8.26
CA GLY A 226 -8.36 -0.25 7.57
C GLY A 226 -7.86 -0.80 6.24
N LEU A 227 -7.14 0.00 5.47
CA LEU A 227 -6.52 -0.45 4.22
C LEU A 227 -5.43 -1.49 4.47
N THR A 228 -4.63 -1.34 5.53
CA THR A 228 -3.64 -2.36 5.94
C THR A 228 -4.33 -3.67 6.29
N ALA A 229 -5.39 -3.64 7.11
CA ALA A 229 -6.15 -4.82 7.47
C ALA A 229 -6.72 -5.52 6.23
N ALA A 230 -7.33 -4.76 5.32
CA ALA A 230 -7.90 -5.29 4.09
C ALA A 230 -6.84 -5.89 3.16
N VAL A 231 -5.67 -5.26 3.00
CA VAL A 231 -4.56 -5.81 2.22
C VAL A 231 -4.11 -7.14 2.82
N GLU A 232 -3.93 -7.22 4.14
CA GLU A 232 -3.50 -8.46 4.80
C GLU A 232 -4.53 -9.59 4.74
N LEU A 233 -5.81 -9.26 4.86
CA LEU A 233 -6.90 -10.23 4.70
C LEU A 233 -6.97 -10.74 3.26
N ALA A 234 -6.91 -9.84 2.27
CA ALA A 234 -6.95 -10.20 0.85
C ALA A 234 -5.71 -10.99 0.41
N ARG A 235 -4.50 -10.66 0.91
CA ARG A 235 -3.27 -11.45 0.68
C ARG A 235 -3.39 -12.87 1.22
N ARG A 236 -4.20 -13.07 2.27
CA ARG A 236 -4.57 -14.36 2.84
C ARG A 236 -5.85 -14.93 2.23
N GLY A 237 -6.34 -14.41 1.11
CA GLY A 237 -7.54 -14.94 0.45
C GLY A 237 -8.78 -15.01 1.35
N VAL A 238 -8.87 -14.15 2.36
CA VAL A 238 -10.07 -13.96 3.18
C VAL A 238 -10.98 -12.97 2.44
N ASP A 239 -12.26 -13.31 2.32
CA ASP A 239 -13.21 -12.38 1.70
C ASP A 239 -13.46 -11.19 2.64
N CYS A 240 -13.09 -10.00 2.21
CA CYS A 240 -13.29 -8.80 3.02
C CYS A 240 -13.98 -7.68 2.23
N ARG A 241 -14.95 -7.06 2.89
CA ARG A 241 -15.61 -5.83 2.42
C ARG A 241 -15.06 -4.65 3.22
N VAL A 242 -14.68 -3.57 2.52
CA VAL A 242 -14.23 -2.33 3.15
C VAL A 242 -15.24 -1.23 2.84
N ILE A 243 -15.76 -0.56 3.88
CA ILE A 243 -16.66 0.58 3.73
C ILE A 243 -16.02 1.85 4.31
N ASP A 244 -16.31 2.99 3.72
CA ASP A 244 -15.91 4.30 4.24
C ASP A 244 -17.00 5.33 3.97
N LYS A 245 -17.33 6.14 4.99
CA LYS A 245 -18.36 7.17 4.90
C LYS A 245 -17.96 8.32 3.96
N LEU A 246 -16.67 8.57 3.77
CA LEU A 246 -16.18 9.60 2.86
C LEU A 246 -16.41 9.15 1.42
N ALA A 247 -17.10 10.00 0.64
CA ALA A 247 -17.39 9.73 -0.78
C ALA A 247 -16.13 9.69 -1.66
N THR A 248 -15.09 10.43 -1.27
CA THR A 248 -13.78 10.45 -1.91
C THR A 248 -12.68 10.30 -0.87
N PRO A 249 -11.50 9.74 -1.21
CA PRO A 249 -10.34 9.83 -0.33
C PRO A 249 -10.06 11.29 0.05
N ALA A 250 -9.45 11.52 1.21
CA ALA A 250 -9.04 12.87 1.60
C ALA A 250 -8.05 13.42 0.55
N GLY A 251 -8.47 14.47 -0.16
CA GLY A 251 -7.69 15.03 -1.28
C GLY A 251 -6.45 15.79 -0.85
N GLN A 252 -6.41 16.30 0.39
CA GLN A 252 -5.27 16.98 0.99
C GLN A 252 -5.25 16.79 2.52
N ALA A 253 -4.05 16.46 3.02
CA ALA A 253 -3.52 16.56 4.38
C ALA A 253 -4.34 16.03 5.57
N ASP A 254 -3.76 14.98 6.16
CA ASP A 254 -4.04 14.44 7.48
C ASP A 254 -2.87 14.66 8.45
N LYS A 255 -3.02 14.33 9.73
CA LYS A 255 -1.99 14.54 10.78
C LYS A 255 -0.66 13.82 10.52
N ALA A 256 -0.69 12.66 9.87
CA ALA A 256 0.46 11.75 9.84
C ALA A 256 1.40 11.99 8.64
N ILE A 257 2.72 11.97 8.93
CA ILE A 257 3.81 12.03 7.94
C ILE A 257 4.89 10.99 8.24
N GLY A 258 5.34 10.90 9.49
CA GLY A 258 6.42 9.98 9.86
C GLY A 258 6.00 8.52 9.73
N VAL A 259 6.77 7.73 8.99
CA VAL A 259 6.63 6.28 8.83
C VAL A 259 7.82 5.61 9.49
N HIS A 260 7.55 4.82 10.53
CA HIS A 260 8.58 4.18 11.35
C HIS A 260 9.35 3.11 10.57
N CYS A 261 10.57 2.82 11.03
CA CYS A 261 11.40 1.73 10.50
C CYS A 261 10.63 0.41 10.47
N ARG A 262 9.91 0.05 11.55
CA ARG A 262 9.10 -1.18 11.60
C ARG A 262 7.99 -1.19 10.55
N THR A 263 7.29 -0.08 10.34
CA THR A 263 6.23 0.04 9.33
C THR A 263 6.76 -0.20 7.92
N MET A 264 7.98 0.28 7.61
CA MET A 264 8.63 0.02 6.33
C MET A 264 8.88 -1.47 6.09
N GLU A 265 9.21 -2.25 7.13
CA GLU A 265 9.33 -3.71 7.03
C GLU A 265 7.97 -4.37 6.72
N LEU A 266 6.89 -3.86 7.32
CA LEU A 266 5.55 -4.36 7.03
C LEU A 266 5.14 -4.06 5.58
N TRP A 267 5.54 -2.90 5.07
CA TRP A 267 5.31 -2.52 3.67
C TRP A 267 6.18 -3.29 2.69
N GLU A 268 7.34 -3.78 3.11
CA GLU A 268 8.15 -4.71 2.32
C GLU A 268 7.38 -6.01 2.12
N GLU A 269 6.78 -6.54 3.19
CA GLU A 269 5.91 -7.71 3.14
C GLU A 269 4.67 -7.47 2.28
N GLN A 270 4.01 -6.32 2.45
CA GLN A 270 2.82 -5.97 1.67
C GLN A 270 3.13 -5.72 0.20
N GLY A 271 4.38 -5.42 -0.14
CA GLY A 271 4.83 -5.13 -1.50
C GLY A 271 4.52 -3.70 -1.94
N ILE A 272 4.59 -2.73 -1.03
CA ILE A 272 4.47 -1.29 -1.34
C ILE A 272 5.70 -0.47 -0.92
N VAL A 273 6.69 -1.10 -0.28
CA VAL A 273 7.86 -0.38 0.27
C VAL A 273 8.63 0.39 -0.79
N ARG A 274 8.75 -0.15 -2.00
CA ARG A 274 9.49 0.50 -3.09
C ARG A 274 8.81 1.80 -3.49
N GLU A 275 7.52 1.74 -3.77
CA GLU A 275 6.72 2.91 -4.14
C GLU A 275 6.68 3.93 -2.99
N ALA A 276 6.67 3.48 -1.74
CA ALA A 276 6.77 4.36 -0.57
C ALA A 276 8.13 5.09 -0.54
N MET A 277 9.24 4.39 -0.76
CA MET A 277 10.58 5.00 -0.84
C MET A 277 10.70 6.01 -1.99
N ASP A 278 10.17 5.68 -3.16
CA ASP A 278 10.22 6.54 -4.36
C ASP A 278 9.31 7.79 -4.21
N THR A 279 8.25 7.69 -3.41
CA THR A 279 7.26 8.76 -3.18
C THR A 279 7.58 9.63 -1.97
N GLY A 280 8.19 9.07 -0.93
CA GLY A 280 8.49 9.75 0.33
C GLY A 280 9.82 10.52 0.29
N ILE A 281 10.21 11.03 1.46
CA ILE A 281 11.54 11.59 1.70
C ILE A 281 12.17 10.92 2.92
N TRP A 282 13.47 10.73 2.95
CA TRP A 282 14.15 10.20 4.13
C TRP A 282 14.32 11.30 5.17
N LEU A 283 13.93 11.01 6.41
CA LEU A 283 14.18 11.87 7.55
C LEU A 283 15.52 11.47 8.16
N THR A 284 16.47 12.40 8.18
CA THR A 284 17.88 12.13 8.52
C THR A 284 18.20 12.41 9.98
N GLY A 285 17.31 13.09 10.70
CA GLY A 285 17.54 13.46 12.09
C GLY A 285 16.48 14.40 12.65
N ASN A 286 16.68 14.80 13.90
CA ASN A 286 15.93 15.88 14.52
C ASN A 286 16.85 16.91 15.18
N MET A 287 16.35 18.14 15.24
CA MET A 287 17.00 19.23 15.95
C MET A 287 15.98 19.95 16.83
N VAL A 288 16.41 20.34 18.03
CA VAL A 288 15.63 21.12 18.97
C VAL A 288 16.38 22.40 19.30
N PHE A 289 15.65 23.51 19.21
CA PHE A 289 16.09 24.85 19.56
C PHE A 289 15.21 25.36 20.69
N VAL A 290 15.81 25.90 21.73
CA VAL A 290 15.11 26.55 22.84
C VAL A 290 15.60 28.00 22.91
N ASN A 291 14.68 28.96 22.81
CA ASN A 291 14.99 30.40 22.80
C ASN A 291 16.07 30.77 21.77
N GLY A 292 15.99 30.17 20.57
CA GLY A 292 16.92 30.38 19.46
C GLY A 292 18.26 29.65 19.57
N ARG A 293 18.55 28.96 20.67
CA ARG A 293 19.79 28.17 20.85
C ARG A 293 19.53 26.70 20.57
N GLU A 294 20.39 26.07 19.76
CA GLU A 294 20.37 24.61 19.58
C GLU A 294 20.68 23.92 20.92
N THR A 295 19.73 23.11 21.41
CA THR A 295 19.88 22.34 22.65
C THR A 295 20.05 20.85 22.37
N HIS A 296 19.55 20.37 21.24
CA HIS A 296 19.61 18.95 20.87
C HIS A 296 19.75 18.78 19.37
N ARG A 297 20.59 17.82 18.97
CA ARG A 297 20.73 17.34 17.60
C ARG A 297 20.98 15.85 17.65
N MET A 298 20.21 15.09 16.89
CA MET A 298 20.39 13.66 16.74
C MET A 298 20.29 13.27 15.28
N SER A 299 21.28 12.50 14.83
CA SER A 299 21.23 11.82 13.54
C SER A 299 20.42 10.52 13.69
N TRP A 300 19.59 10.25 12.69
CA TRP A 300 18.83 8.99 12.56
C TRP A 300 19.49 8.02 11.57
N GLU A 301 20.66 8.38 11.03
CA GLU A 301 21.49 7.51 10.20
C GLU A 301 22.26 6.52 11.10
N LEU A 302 21.53 5.56 11.68
CA LEU A 302 22.10 4.57 12.59
C LEU A 302 22.48 3.28 11.85
N PRO A 303 23.63 2.65 12.17
CA PRO A 303 24.03 1.40 11.58
C PRO A 303 23.08 0.26 11.99
N GLY A 304 22.84 -0.68 11.07
CA GLY A 304 22.01 -1.87 11.32
C GLY A 304 20.51 -1.60 11.39
N LEU A 305 20.03 -0.40 10.99
CA LEU A 305 18.61 -0.20 10.74
C LEU A 305 18.20 -0.91 9.44
N PRO A 306 17.08 -1.66 9.43
CA PRO A 306 16.57 -2.31 8.22
C PRO A 306 16.03 -1.28 7.22
N TYR A 307 15.40 -0.21 7.73
CA TYR A 307 14.96 0.96 6.97
C TYR A 307 15.16 2.20 7.84
N ALA A 308 15.40 3.36 7.23
CA ALA A 308 15.39 4.65 7.92
C ALA A 308 13.95 5.16 8.14
N HIS A 309 13.81 6.25 8.91
CA HIS A 309 12.53 6.92 9.11
C HIS A 309 12.13 7.64 7.81
N LEU A 310 10.96 7.33 7.26
CA LEU A 310 10.46 7.92 6.02
C LEU A 310 9.39 8.99 6.32
N GLY A 311 9.48 10.15 5.70
CA GLY A 311 8.41 11.13 5.64
C GLY A 311 7.51 10.87 4.43
N LEU A 312 6.30 10.39 4.68
CA LEU A 312 5.29 10.11 3.66
C LEU A 312 3.91 10.59 4.16
N PRO A 313 3.30 11.60 3.51
CA PRO A 313 1.97 12.05 3.91
C PRO A 313 0.93 10.94 3.87
N GLN A 314 0.01 10.92 4.84
CA GLN A 314 -1.03 9.90 4.94
C GLN A 314 -1.86 9.72 3.65
N TYR A 315 -2.18 10.78 2.90
CA TYR A 315 -2.92 10.63 1.63
C TYR A 315 -2.14 9.83 0.58
N GLU A 316 -0.81 9.92 0.57
CA GLU A 316 0.04 9.06 -0.27
C GLU A 316 0.04 7.62 0.26
N THR A 317 0.14 7.44 1.59
CA THR A 317 0.01 6.12 2.23
C THR A 317 -1.31 5.43 1.87
N GLU A 318 -2.43 6.14 1.98
CA GLU A 318 -3.76 5.62 1.61
C GLU A 318 -3.85 5.33 0.12
N ARG A 319 -3.28 6.18 -0.74
CA ARG A 319 -3.23 5.96 -2.19
C ARG A 319 -2.47 4.67 -2.51
N LEU A 320 -1.27 4.48 -1.94
CA LEU A 320 -0.44 3.30 -2.15
C LEU A 320 -1.12 2.03 -1.66
N LEU A 321 -1.68 2.04 -0.44
CA LEU A 321 -2.41 0.90 0.09
C LEU A 321 -3.69 0.59 -0.70
N THR A 322 -4.42 1.61 -1.16
CA THR A 322 -5.62 1.43 -2.01
C THR A 322 -5.26 0.82 -3.36
N GLN A 323 -4.17 1.30 -3.98
CA GLN A 323 -3.66 0.71 -5.23
C GLN A 323 -3.27 -0.75 -5.02
N ARG A 324 -2.57 -1.05 -3.92
CA ARG A 324 -2.19 -2.42 -3.57
C ARG A 324 -3.42 -3.30 -3.36
N LEU A 325 -4.41 -2.84 -2.59
CA LEU A 325 -5.65 -3.56 -2.35
C LEU A 325 -6.40 -3.88 -3.66
N ALA A 326 -6.41 -2.93 -4.59
CA ALA A 326 -7.00 -3.14 -5.91
C ALA A 326 -6.30 -4.24 -6.72
N THR A 327 -4.96 -4.40 -6.61
CA THR A 327 -4.24 -5.52 -7.25
C THR A 327 -4.64 -6.89 -6.69
N LEU A 328 -5.23 -6.90 -5.49
CA LEU A 328 -5.74 -8.11 -4.82
C LEU A 328 -7.24 -8.31 -5.07
N GLY A 329 -7.87 -7.49 -5.92
CA GLY A 329 -9.27 -7.63 -6.33
C GLY A 329 -10.29 -6.99 -5.39
N VAL A 330 -9.85 -6.22 -4.39
CA VAL A 330 -10.74 -5.55 -3.42
C VAL A 330 -10.67 -4.03 -3.63
N ARG A 331 -11.81 -3.35 -3.52
CA ARG A 331 -11.89 -1.88 -3.56
C ARG A 331 -12.76 -1.37 -2.41
N PRO A 332 -12.38 -0.29 -1.71
CA PRO A 332 -13.24 0.31 -0.70
C PRO A 332 -14.53 0.86 -1.32
N GLN A 333 -15.66 0.54 -0.70
CA GLN A 333 -16.94 1.16 -1.01
C GLN A 333 -17.04 2.48 -0.24
N ARG A 334 -16.95 3.57 -0.99
CA ARG A 334 -16.99 4.94 -0.46
C ARG A 334 -18.41 5.50 -0.44
N GLY A 335 -18.63 6.48 0.43
CA GLY A 335 -19.98 7.00 0.72
C GLY A 335 -20.88 5.96 1.41
N ALA A 336 -20.28 4.96 2.07
CA ALA A 336 -20.98 3.90 2.78
C ALA A 336 -20.66 3.98 4.28
N GLU A 337 -21.67 4.26 5.10
CA GLU A 337 -21.51 4.52 6.54
C GLU A 337 -22.12 3.39 7.37
N LEU A 338 -21.37 2.89 8.36
CA LEU A 338 -21.93 1.98 9.34
C LEU A 338 -22.92 2.72 10.25
N VAL A 339 -24.18 2.30 10.26
CA VAL A 339 -25.23 2.89 11.11
C VAL A 339 -25.31 2.16 12.45
N GLY A 340 -25.26 0.83 12.40
CA GLY A 340 -25.47 -0.06 13.54
C GLY A 340 -25.08 -1.50 13.20
N PHE A 341 -24.94 -2.35 14.23
CA PHE A 341 -24.80 -3.79 14.04
C PHE A 341 -25.32 -4.56 15.26
N ASP A 342 -25.68 -5.81 15.02
CA ASP A 342 -25.92 -6.82 16.05
C ASP A 342 -24.93 -7.97 15.85
N GLN A 343 -24.54 -8.65 16.94
CA GLN A 343 -23.65 -9.81 16.86
C GLN A 343 -24.14 -10.99 17.69
N ASN A 344 -23.77 -12.19 17.25
CA ASN A 344 -24.07 -13.44 17.96
C ASN A 344 -22.92 -14.45 17.80
N GLY A 345 -23.13 -15.67 18.30
CA GLY A 345 -22.16 -16.76 18.22
C GLY A 345 -21.72 -17.12 16.79
N ASP A 346 -22.46 -16.74 15.76
CA ASP A 346 -22.21 -17.12 14.36
C ASP A 346 -21.69 -15.97 13.48
N GLY A 347 -21.72 -14.72 13.93
CA GLY A 347 -21.33 -13.58 13.11
C GLY A 347 -21.94 -12.25 13.53
N VAL A 348 -21.70 -11.23 12.71
CA VAL A 348 -22.14 -9.84 12.85
C VAL A 348 -23.11 -9.50 11.73
N THR A 349 -24.24 -8.88 12.03
CA THR A 349 -25.18 -8.32 11.05
C THR A 349 -25.11 -6.80 11.15
N ALA A 350 -24.45 -6.17 10.18
CA ALA A 350 -24.26 -4.73 10.10
C ALA A 350 -25.30 -4.06 9.19
N THR A 351 -25.75 -2.88 9.58
CA THR A 351 -26.57 -1.98 8.76
C THR A 351 -25.69 -0.86 8.25
N VAL A 352 -25.61 -0.72 6.92
CA VAL A 352 -24.76 0.24 6.22
C VAL A 352 -25.66 1.20 5.44
N ALA A 353 -25.55 2.50 5.69
CA ALA A 353 -26.16 3.52 4.83
C ALA A 353 -25.34 3.64 3.54
N THR A 354 -26.02 3.72 2.40
CA THR A 354 -25.40 3.75 1.07
C THR A 354 -25.46 5.15 0.46
N ALA A 355 -24.57 5.43 -0.48
CA ALA A 355 -24.42 6.76 -1.10
C ALA A 355 -25.68 7.25 -1.85
N ASP A 356 -26.57 6.35 -2.23
CA ASP A 356 -27.87 6.64 -2.86
C ASP A 356 -28.98 6.99 -1.85
N GLY A 357 -28.65 7.08 -0.56
CA GLY A 357 -29.58 7.39 0.53
C GLY A 357 -30.34 6.17 1.06
N GLY A 358 -30.03 4.96 0.56
CA GLY A 358 -30.58 3.70 1.04
C GLY A 358 -29.84 3.15 2.27
N THR A 359 -30.31 2.00 2.73
CA THR A 359 -29.59 1.16 3.69
C THR A 359 -29.47 -0.26 3.15
N GLU A 360 -28.36 -0.91 3.42
CA GLU A 360 -28.12 -2.31 3.15
C GLU A 360 -27.74 -3.08 4.43
N THR A 361 -28.02 -4.38 4.44
CA THR A 361 -27.62 -5.27 5.53
C THR A 361 -26.48 -6.16 5.05
N VAL A 362 -25.39 -6.20 5.83
CA VAL A 362 -24.19 -7.00 5.59
C VAL A 362 -24.00 -7.99 6.73
N ARG A 363 -23.98 -9.28 6.42
CA ARG A 363 -23.61 -10.36 7.34
C ARG A 363 -22.11 -10.62 7.22
N ALA A 364 -21.36 -10.50 8.30
CA ALA A 364 -19.94 -10.83 8.36
C ALA A 364 -19.65 -11.88 9.43
N LYS A 365 -18.56 -12.64 9.33
CA LYS A 365 -18.09 -13.46 10.47
C LYS A 365 -17.45 -12.60 11.55
N TYR A 366 -16.80 -11.50 11.15
CA TYR A 366 -16.14 -10.54 12.02
C TYR A 366 -16.28 -9.10 11.48
N LEU A 367 -16.21 -8.12 12.39
CA LEU A 367 -16.19 -6.69 12.05
C LEU A 367 -14.96 -6.03 12.67
N VAL A 368 -14.26 -5.18 11.93
CA VAL A 368 -13.12 -4.40 12.42
C VAL A 368 -13.39 -2.91 12.22
N GLY A 369 -13.49 -2.17 13.33
CA GLY A 369 -13.59 -0.72 13.36
C GLY A 369 -12.24 -0.06 13.23
N CYS A 370 -12.01 0.54 12.07
CA CYS A 370 -10.84 1.34 11.70
C CYS A 370 -11.27 2.78 11.34
N ASP A 371 -12.38 3.23 11.92
CA ASP A 371 -13.17 4.43 11.57
C ASP A 371 -12.78 5.68 12.39
N GLY A 372 -11.55 5.68 12.92
CA GLY A 372 -10.87 6.86 13.42
C GLY A 372 -11.35 7.38 14.78
N ALA A 373 -10.97 8.62 15.09
CA ALA A 373 -11.18 9.21 16.41
C ALA A 373 -12.64 9.31 16.85
N HIS A 374 -13.57 9.38 15.90
CA HIS A 374 -15.02 9.39 16.14
C HIS A 374 -15.67 8.03 15.83
N SER A 375 -14.92 6.93 16.04
CA SER A 375 -15.36 5.58 15.73
C SER A 375 -16.79 5.30 16.20
N ARG A 376 -17.64 5.01 15.22
CA ARG A 376 -19.02 4.54 15.42
C ARG A 376 -19.00 3.11 15.95
N VAL A 377 -18.04 2.30 15.54
CA VAL A 377 -17.86 0.93 16.08
C VAL A 377 -17.57 0.97 17.58
N ARG A 378 -16.64 1.83 18.02
CA ARG A 378 -16.32 2.03 19.44
C ARG A 378 -17.55 2.46 20.23
N GLU A 379 -18.30 3.42 19.70
CA GLU A 379 -19.52 3.93 20.33
C GLU A 379 -20.60 2.84 20.47
N LEU A 380 -20.87 2.09 19.40
CA LEU A 380 -21.88 1.03 19.38
C LEU A 380 -21.54 -0.15 20.31
N LEU A 381 -20.26 -0.43 20.52
CA LEU A 381 -19.79 -1.40 21.51
C LEU A 381 -19.83 -0.88 22.95
N GLY A 382 -20.08 0.42 23.17
CA GLY A 382 -20.04 1.03 24.49
C GLY A 382 -18.64 0.99 25.12
N LEU A 383 -17.59 0.99 24.31
CA LEU A 383 -16.21 1.02 24.81
C LEU A 383 -15.89 2.39 25.40
N THR A 384 -15.15 2.41 26.50
CA THR A 384 -14.84 3.63 27.24
C THR A 384 -13.35 3.87 27.30
N PHE A 385 -12.92 5.13 27.40
CA PHE A 385 -11.50 5.44 27.54
C PHE A 385 -11.04 5.22 28.99
N THR A 386 -10.02 4.39 29.20
CA THR A 386 -9.40 4.14 30.51
C THR A 386 -8.84 5.44 31.07
N GLY A 387 -9.28 5.82 32.28
CA GLY A 387 -8.91 7.11 32.90
C GLY A 387 -9.63 8.34 32.31
N GLY A 388 -10.59 8.13 31.40
CA GLY A 388 -11.27 9.18 30.65
C GLY A 388 -10.48 9.66 29.43
N LEU A 389 -11.14 10.41 28.55
CA LEU A 389 -10.49 11.01 27.39
C LEU A 389 -9.77 12.29 27.81
N GLY A 390 -8.44 12.25 27.84
CA GLY A 390 -7.62 13.42 28.11
C GLY A 390 -7.61 14.38 26.92
N ARG A 391 -7.54 15.68 27.22
CA ARG A 391 -7.53 16.76 26.22
C ARG A 391 -6.52 17.82 26.60
N PHE A 392 -5.78 18.28 25.60
CA PHE A 392 -4.93 19.45 25.78
C PHE A 392 -5.82 20.70 25.76
N PRO A 393 -5.63 21.64 26.69
CA PRO A 393 -6.44 22.86 26.70
C PRO A 393 -6.15 23.72 25.47
N GLN A 394 -4.98 23.59 24.85
CA GLN A 394 -4.59 24.33 23.66
C GLN A 394 -5.16 23.74 22.36
N LEU A 395 -5.54 24.63 21.44
CA LEU A 395 -5.72 24.36 20.02
C LEU A 395 -4.37 24.48 19.31
N PHE A 396 -4.21 23.66 18.28
CA PHE A 396 -3.03 23.64 17.42
C PHE A 396 -3.45 23.96 16.00
N MET A 397 -2.58 24.61 15.25
CA MET A 397 -2.75 24.82 13.83
C MET A 397 -1.66 24.10 13.04
N LEU A 398 -2.04 23.64 11.84
CA LEU A 398 -1.17 23.02 10.86
C LEU A 398 -1.19 23.84 9.57
N GLY A 399 -0.07 23.83 8.85
CA GLY A 399 0.03 24.40 7.51
C GLY A 399 1.11 23.73 6.67
N ASP A 400 0.79 23.39 5.43
CA ASP A 400 1.77 22.94 4.43
C ASP A 400 2.21 24.14 3.60
N VAL A 401 3.46 24.56 3.78
CA VAL A 401 4.04 25.78 3.16
C VAL A 401 5.42 25.49 2.59
N ASP A 402 5.85 26.35 1.66
CA ASP A 402 7.24 26.44 1.24
C ASP A 402 7.95 27.44 2.19
N VAL A 403 9.12 27.10 2.76
CA VAL A 403 9.83 27.88 3.79
C VAL A 403 11.23 28.26 3.31
N ASP A 404 11.52 29.55 3.23
CA ASP A 404 12.85 30.08 2.90
C ASP A 404 13.67 30.32 4.18
N TRP A 405 14.74 29.54 4.34
CA TRP A 405 15.66 29.54 5.47
C TRP A 405 16.94 28.74 5.17
N ASP A 406 17.92 28.80 6.06
CA ASP A 406 19.21 28.08 5.95
C ASP A 406 19.29 26.83 6.86
N MET A 407 18.14 26.25 7.21
CA MET A 407 18.08 25.05 8.05
C MET A 407 18.45 23.79 7.24
N PRO A 408 19.02 22.75 7.87
CA PRO A 408 19.42 21.55 7.16
C PRO A 408 18.21 20.76 6.63
N ASP A 409 18.33 20.27 5.40
CA ASP A 409 17.32 19.42 4.77
C ASP A 409 17.15 18.09 5.51
N GLY A 410 15.99 17.45 5.35
CA GLY A 410 15.71 16.12 5.91
C GLY A 410 15.54 16.06 7.43
N HIS A 411 15.76 17.16 8.16
CA HIS A 411 15.63 17.19 9.62
C HIS A 411 14.22 17.57 10.06
N LEU A 412 13.70 16.86 11.06
CA LEU A 412 12.56 17.34 11.85
C LEU A 412 13.05 18.43 12.80
N LEU A 413 12.51 19.64 12.66
CA LEU A 413 12.94 20.80 13.42
C LEU A 413 11.91 21.16 14.48
N ARG A 414 12.36 21.41 15.71
CA ARG A 414 11.53 21.91 16.80
C ARG A 414 12.11 23.21 17.35
N PHE A 415 11.30 24.25 17.40
CA PHE A 415 11.64 25.51 18.03
C PHE A 415 10.69 25.72 19.21
N LEU A 416 11.26 25.81 20.40
CA LEU A 416 10.56 26.02 21.65
C LEU A 416 10.90 27.41 22.17
N HIS A 417 9.92 28.09 22.74
CA HIS A 417 10.11 29.33 23.48
C HIS A 417 9.68 29.14 24.93
N GLU A 418 10.54 29.59 25.84
CA GLU A 418 10.37 29.47 27.28
C GLU A 418 10.60 30.82 27.96
N THR A 419 9.64 31.22 28.79
CA THR A 419 9.73 32.40 29.65
C THR A 419 9.59 31.96 31.11
N ASP A 420 10.51 32.37 31.98
CA ASP A 420 10.52 32.03 33.43
C ASP A 420 10.42 30.52 33.73
N GLY A 421 11.07 29.70 32.90
CA GLY A 421 11.06 28.24 33.03
C GLY A 421 9.74 27.57 32.61
N ARG A 422 8.84 28.31 31.95
CA ARG A 422 7.60 27.79 31.39
C ARG A 422 7.58 27.94 29.87
N MET A 423 7.33 26.83 29.18
CA MET A 423 7.13 26.82 27.74
C MET A 423 5.85 27.57 27.35
N ASP A 424 5.97 28.57 26.48
CA ASP A 424 4.85 29.38 25.99
C ASP A 424 4.77 29.48 24.45
N GLY A 425 5.75 28.92 23.73
CA GLY A 425 5.74 28.80 22.26
C GLY A 425 6.31 27.47 21.76
N MET A 426 5.71 26.93 20.69
CA MET A 426 6.19 25.72 20.01
C MET A 426 5.99 25.84 18.51
N LEU A 427 7.00 25.45 17.76
CA LEU A 427 6.93 25.29 16.32
C LEU A 427 7.61 23.98 15.95
N VAL A 428 6.89 23.09 15.26
CA VAL A 428 7.43 21.86 14.69
C VAL A 428 7.37 21.96 13.17
N CYS A 429 8.49 21.70 12.51
CA CYS A 429 8.60 21.72 11.06
C CYS A 429 9.04 20.33 10.60
N VAL A 430 8.15 19.64 9.88
CA VAL A 430 8.40 18.31 9.30
C VAL A 430 8.61 18.49 7.81
N PRO A 431 9.76 18.09 7.24
CA PRO A 431 10.00 18.24 5.82
C PRO A 431 9.02 17.36 5.02
N LEU A 432 8.65 17.84 3.84
CA LEU A 432 7.78 17.17 2.88
C LEU A 432 8.48 17.10 1.52
N ARG A 433 8.05 16.17 0.67
CA ARG A 433 8.56 16.11 -0.70
C ARG A 433 8.25 17.40 -1.47
N GLY A 434 9.31 18.01 -1.99
CA GLY A 434 9.30 19.27 -2.71
C GLY A 434 10.44 20.18 -2.23
N GLU A 435 10.82 21.15 -3.05
CA GLU A 435 11.84 22.12 -2.66
C GLU A 435 11.32 22.97 -1.48
N ARG A 436 12.07 22.95 -0.37
CA ARG A 436 11.80 23.78 0.81
C ARG A 436 10.39 23.62 1.38
N ARG A 437 9.76 22.46 1.18
CA ARG A 437 8.37 22.23 1.59
C ARG A 437 8.33 21.63 3.00
N TYR A 438 7.54 22.23 3.88
CA TYR A 438 7.38 21.77 5.26
C TYR A 438 5.93 21.75 5.68
N ARG A 439 5.58 20.76 6.52
CA ARG A 439 4.42 20.84 7.39
C ARG A 439 4.82 21.54 8.68
N ILE A 440 4.15 22.64 8.95
CA ILE A 440 4.27 23.42 10.17
C ILE A 440 3.18 23.01 11.14
N ALA A 441 3.52 22.73 12.39
CA ALA A 441 2.60 22.54 13.50
C ALA A 441 2.97 23.49 14.65
N THR A 442 2.02 24.25 15.15
CA THR A 442 2.23 25.24 16.23
C THR A 442 0.94 25.44 17.02
N LEU A 443 1.01 26.18 18.13
CA LEU A 443 -0.17 26.63 18.87
C LEU A 443 -1.04 27.52 17.97
N ALA A 444 -2.36 27.29 17.99
CA ALA A 444 -3.28 28.12 17.24
C ALA A 444 -3.39 29.52 17.90
N PRO A 445 -3.49 30.60 17.10
CA PRO A 445 -3.73 31.95 17.63
C PRO A 445 -4.96 32.05 18.55
N PRO A 446 -4.95 32.92 19.58
CA PRO A 446 -6.07 33.09 20.52
C PRO A 446 -7.44 33.37 19.86
N ARG A 447 -7.44 33.99 18.68
CA ARG A 447 -8.67 34.27 17.90
C ARG A 447 -9.44 33.00 17.53
N PHE A 448 -8.79 31.85 17.39
CA PHE A 448 -9.47 30.58 17.12
C PHE A 448 -10.16 30.01 18.37
N PHE A 449 -9.57 30.21 19.55
CA PHE A 449 -10.23 29.85 20.81
C PHE A 449 -11.47 30.70 21.08
N ALA A 450 -11.44 31.99 20.73
CA ALA A 450 -12.60 32.85 20.86
C ALA A 450 -13.80 32.37 20.02
N GLN A 451 -13.54 31.73 18.87
CA GLN A 451 -14.57 31.16 17.99
C GLN A 451 -15.24 29.92 18.57
N THR A 452 -14.60 29.21 19.51
CA THR A 452 -15.25 28.07 20.17
C THR A 452 -16.24 28.50 21.25
N GLY A 453 -16.39 29.81 21.51
CA GLY A 453 -17.29 30.34 22.55
C GLY A 453 -16.95 29.85 23.96
N GLY A 454 -15.71 29.39 24.18
CA GLY A 454 -15.31 28.70 25.41
C GLY A 454 -15.82 27.27 25.55
N GLN A 455 -16.52 26.73 24.54
CA GLN A 455 -16.92 25.32 24.48
C GLN A 455 -15.82 24.43 23.92
N ASP A 456 -15.95 23.13 24.21
CA ASP A 456 -15.00 22.12 23.80
C ASP A 456 -15.15 21.78 22.31
N ALA A 457 -14.12 22.08 21.51
CA ALA A 457 -14.01 21.54 20.16
C ALA A 457 -13.93 20.00 20.21
N PRO A 458 -14.60 19.28 19.29
CA PRO A 458 -14.52 17.83 19.21
C PRO A 458 -13.06 17.35 19.00
N PRO A 459 -12.68 16.16 19.50
CA PRO A 459 -11.36 15.57 19.25
C PRO A 459 -11.09 15.44 17.75
N GLY A 460 -9.95 15.90 17.23
CA GLY A 460 -9.67 15.82 15.79
C GLY A 460 -9.62 17.19 15.09
N PHE A 461 -9.71 17.16 13.76
CA PHE A 461 -9.82 18.37 12.94
C PHE A 461 -11.21 18.97 13.11
N SER A 462 -11.28 20.29 13.24
CA SER A 462 -12.57 21.00 13.24
C SER A 462 -12.75 21.63 11.87
N GLU A 463 -13.63 21.04 11.04
CA GLU A 463 -14.08 21.66 9.79
C GLU A 463 -14.92 22.93 10.06
N GLU A 464 -15.40 23.10 11.29
CA GLU A 464 -16.22 24.25 11.72
C GLU A 464 -15.39 25.50 12.03
N LEU A 465 -14.08 25.36 12.29
CA LEU A 465 -13.19 26.49 12.53
C LEU A 465 -12.59 27.01 11.23
N ALA A 466 -12.43 28.33 11.14
CA ALA A 466 -11.77 28.94 9.99
C ALA A 466 -10.36 28.36 9.80
N ALA A 467 -9.96 28.13 8.56
CA ALA A 467 -8.62 27.62 8.28
C ALA A 467 -7.54 28.67 8.62
N PRO A 468 -6.37 28.27 9.14
CA PRO A 468 -5.22 29.15 9.32
C PRO A 468 -4.79 29.77 7.99
N THR A 469 -4.43 31.05 8.00
CA THR A 469 -3.92 31.77 6.81
C THR A 469 -2.40 31.72 6.74
N LEU A 470 -1.83 32.06 5.58
CA LEU A 470 -0.38 32.18 5.44
C LEU A 470 0.21 33.21 6.42
N ALA A 471 -0.55 34.27 6.74
CA ALA A 471 -0.15 35.27 7.72
C ALA A 471 -0.07 34.71 9.14
N ASP A 472 -0.96 33.78 9.52
CA ASP A 472 -0.86 33.11 10.83
C ASP A 472 0.40 32.24 10.92
N VAL A 473 0.70 31.49 9.85
CA VAL A 473 1.92 30.68 9.76
C VAL A 473 3.16 31.58 9.81
N GLN A 474 3.20 32.67 9.04
CA GLN A 474 4.30 33.62 9.05
C GLN A 474 4.51 34.25 10.43
N ALA A 475 3.43 34.62 11.14
CA ALA A 475 3.54 35.18 12.48
C ALA A 475 4.17 34.19 13.48
N ALA A 476 3.84 32.90 13.38
CA ALA A 476 4.49 31.87 14.20
C ALA A 476 5.98 31.70 13.86
N LEU A 477 6.34 31.76 12.56
CA LEU A 477 7.72 31.70 12.11
C LEU A 477 8.52 32.93 12.55
N ASP A 478 7.98 34.13 12.42
CA ASP A 478 8.64 35.37 12.84
C ASP A 478 8.96 35.38 14.35
N HIS A 479 8.13 34.71 15.15
CA HIS A 479 8.32 34.61 16.59
C HIS A 479 9.31 33.49 17.00
N LEU A 480 9.26 32.33 16.34
CA LEU A 480 9.91 31.10 16.84
C LEU A 480 11.06 30.59 15.96
N ALA A 481 11.03 30.86 14.66
CA ALA A 481 12.03 30.38 13.71
C ALA A 481 13.24 31.35 13.60
N PRO A 482 14.33 30.97 12.92
CA PRO A 482 15.47 31.85 12.71
C PRO A 482 15.07 33.20 12.06
N PRO A 483 15.71 34.32 12.44
CA PRO A 483 15.41 35.62 11.87
C PRO A 483 15.53 35.62 10.34
N GLY A 484 14.55 36.20 9.66
CA GLY A 484 14.52 36.25 8.19
C GLY A 484 13.76 35.10 7.53
N THR A 485 13.28 34.10 8.28
CA THR A 485 12.47 33.00 7.74
C THR A 485 11.21 33.52 7.04
N ARG A 486 10.90 33.00 5.85
CA ARG A 486 9.69 33.37 5.08
C ARG A 486 8.89 32.15 4.67
N ALA A 487 7.59 32.15 4.94
CA ALA A 487 6.65 31.18 4.38
C ALA A 487 6.01 31.70 3.10
N SER A 488 5.76 30.79 2.17
CA SER A 488 5.02 31.05 0.95
C SER A 488 4.19 29.83 0.56
N ASN A 489 3.30 30.00 -0.43
CA ASN A 489 2.57 28.89 -1.06
C ASN A 489 1.81 27.99 -0.07
N LEU A 490 0.94 28.57 0.76
CA LEU A 490 0.10 27.78 1.66
C LEU A 490 -0.82 26.86 0.85
N ARG A 491 -0.55 25.56 0.90
CA ARG A 491 -1.26 24.54 0.11
C ARG A 491 -2.47 24.00 0.84
N TRP A 492 -2.36 23.91 2.16
CA TRP A 492 -3.37 23.39 3.05
C TRP A 492 -3.12 23.88 4.47
N SER A 493 -4.17 24.05 5.25
CA SER A 493 -4.09 24.35 6.67
C SER A 493 -5.32 23.86 7.42
N SER A 494 -5.16 23.58 8.71
CA SER A 494 -6.29 23.21 9.58
C SER A 494 -5.99 23.52 11.04
N VAL A 495 -7.05 23.73 11.82
CA VAL A 495 -6.99 23.76 13.29
C VAL A 495 -7.46 22.42 13.83
N PHE A 496 -6.82 21.96 14.92
CA PHE A 496 -7.21 20.73 15.59
C PHE A 496 -6.94 20.81 17.09
N ARG A 497 -7.66 19.98 17.86
CA ARG A 497 -7.37 19.76 19.27
C ARG A 497 -6.73 18.40 19.48
N ILE A 498 -5.73 18.35 20.35
CA ILE A 498 -5.09 17.10 20.74
C ILE A 498 -5.92 16.44 21.84
N SER A 499 -6.33 15.20 21.58
CA SER A 499 -6.92 14.31 22.58
C SER A 499 -6.07 13.07 22.70
N HIS A 500 -6.09 12.47 23.89
CA HIS A 500 -5.38 11.24 24.16
C HIS A 500 -6.20 10.32 25.04
N GLY A 501 -6.05 9.02 24.83
CA GLY A 501 -6.77 8.01 25.58
C GLY A 501 -6.68 6.67 24.90
N ILE A 502 -6.99 5.62 25.63
CA ILE A 502 -7.07 4.26 25.12
C ILE A 502 -8.35 3.61 25.61
N VAL A 503 -8.99 2.81 24.76
CA VAL A 503 -10.19 2.09 25.13
C VAL A 503 -9.90 0.99 26.15
N ASP A 504 -10.89 0.71 27.00
CA ASP A 504 -10.86 -0.31 28.03
C ASP A 504 -10.76 -1.74 27.48
N ARG A 505 -11.29 -1.97 26.28
CA ARG A 505 -11.21 -3.24 25.54
C ARG A 505 -11.03 -2.99 24.04
N TYR A 506 -10.23 -3.81 23.38
CA TYR A 506 -9.98 -3.76 21.94
C TYR A 506 -10.95 -4.64 21.15
N ARG A 507 -11.70 -5.50 21.86
CA ARG A 507 -12.61 -6.48 21.29
C ARG A 507 -13.84 -6.65 22.16
N ASP A 508 -14.99 -6.88 21.52
CA ASP A 508 -16.15 -7.50 22.15
C ASP A 508 -16.77 -8.52 21.19
N GLY A 509 -16.75 -9.80 21.59
CA GLY A 509 -17.25 -10.90 20.77
C GLY A 509 -16.52 -11.04 19.43
N ARG A 510 -17.21 -10.73 18.33
CA ARG A 510 -16.72 -10.82 16.95
C ARG A 510 -16.36 -9.45 16.35
N VAL A 511 -16.39 -8.40 17.17
CA VAL A 511 -16.14 -7.02 16.76
C VAL A 511 -14.88 -6.51 17.43
N PHE A 512 -14.02 -5.85 16.65
CA PHE A 512 -12.70 -5.36 17.05
C PHE A 512 -12.58 -3.87 16.73
N VAL A 513 -11.72 -3.15 17.44
CA VAL A 513 -11.30 -1.78 17.11
C VAL A 513 -9.77 -1.71 16.95
N ALA A 514 -9.29 -0.87 16.03
CA ALA A 514 -7.87 -0.71 15.73
C ALA A 514 -7.51 0.75 15.36
N GLY A 515 -6.27 1.16 15.63
CA GLY A 515 -5.80 2.53 15.39
C GLY A 515 -6.57 3.57 16.21
N ASP A 516 -6.85 4.74 15.63
CA ASP A 516 -7.56 5.85 16.29
C ASP A 516 -8.96 5.49 16.83
N ALA A 517 -9.56 4.39 16.38
CA ALA A 517 -10.77 3.85 16.97
C ALA A 517 -10.55 3.29 18.38
N ALA A 518 -9.37 2.71 18.64
CA ALA A 518 -8.96 2.10 19.90
C ALA A 518 -8.12 3.04 20.78
N HIS A 519 -7.26 3.86 20.19
CA HIS A 519 -6.36 4.70 20.96
C HIS A 519 -6.05 6.01 20.27
N LEU A 520 -6.05 7.09 21.04
CA LEU A 520 -5.79 8.45 20.60
C LEU A 520 -4.52 8.95 21.25
N HIS A 521 -3.66 9.58 20.47
CA HIS A 521 -2.36 10.05 20.93
C HIS A 521 -2.12 11.50 20.48
N PRO A 522 -1.30 12.26 21.21
CA PRO A 522 -0.67 13.46 20.68
C PRO A 522 0.10 13.15 19.38
N PRO A 523 0.17 14.09 18.43
CA PRO A 523 0.95 13.91 17.19
C PRO A 523 2.47 13.87 17.45
N ALA A 524 2.91 14.17 18.67
CA ALA A 524 4.30 14.10 19.08
C ALA A 524 4.88 12.70 18.79
N GLY A 525 5.95 12.65 18.01
CA GLY A 525 6.64 11.40 17.65
C GLY A 525 6.00 10.62 16.49
N GLY A 526 4.95 11.12 15.82
CA GLY A 526 4.41 10.49 14.60
C GLY A 526 3.78 9.10 14.81
N GLN A 527 3.37 8.78 16.05
CA GLN A 527 3.08 7.39 16.44
C GLN A 527 1.75 6.85 15.89
N GLY A 528 0.68 7.66 15.86
CA GLY A 528 -0.70 7.16 15.66
C GLY A 528 -0.92 6.27 14.43
N MET A 529 -0.52 6.73 13.24
CA MET A 529 -0.66 5.95 12.01
C MET A 529 0.14 4.64 12.06
N ASN A 530 1.39 4.68 12.56
CA ASN A 530 2.26 3.51 12.65
C ASN A 530 1.72 2.48 13.63
N THR A 531 1.20 2.91 14.78
CA THR A 531 0.56 2.03 15.76
C THR A 531 -0.69 1.38 15.17
N GLY A 532 -1.55 2.15 14.49
CA GLY A 532 -2.73 1.61 13.83
C GLY A 532 -2.41 0.58 12.73
N ILE A 533 -1.39 0.83 11.90
CA ILE A 533 -0.91 -0.15 10.91
C ILE A 533 -0.45 -1.44 11.61
N GLN A 534 0.26 -1.33 12.74
CA GLN A 534 0.71 -2.49 13.51
C GLN A 534 -0.44 -3.26 14.18
N ASP A 535 -1.50 -2.58 14.63
CA ASP A 535 -2.71 -3.24 15.13
C ASP A 535 -3.37 -4.07 14.04
N ALA A 536 -3.56 -3.48 12.86
CA ALA A 536 -4.14 -4.15 11.71
C ALA A 536 -3.28 -5.36 11.27
N TRP A 537 -1.95 -5.19 11.25
CA TRP A 537 -1.00 -6.25 10.92
C TRP A 537 -1.06 -7.43 11.91
N ASN A 538 -1.12 -7.14 13.21
CA ASN A 538 -1.26 -8.15 14.27
C ASN A 538 -2.61 -8.89 14.19
N LEU A 539 -3.70 -8.16 13.97
CA LEU A 539 -5.05 -8.72 13.98
C LEU A 539 -5.37 -9.55 12.72
N ALA A 540 -4.92 -9.11 11.54
CA ALA A 540 -5.38 -9.66 10.26
C ALA A 540 -5.02 -11.15 10.07
N TRP A 541 -3.82 -11.58 10.49
CA TRP A 541 -3.44 -13.00 10.36
C TRP A 541 -4.25 -13.90 11.30
N LYS A 542 -4.59 -13.41 12.49
CA LYS A 542 -5.44 -14.11 13.48
C LYS A 542 -6.87 -14.24 12.96
N LEU A 543 -7.43 -13.15 12.42
CA LEU A 543 -8.73 -13.16 11.76
C LEU A 543 -8.76 -14.10 10.56
N ALA A 544 -7.68 -14.17 9.77
CA ALA A 544 -7.62 -15.08 8.63
C ALA A 544 -7.69 -16.55 9.05
N LEU A 545 -6.96 -16.96 10.10
CA LEU A 545 -7.07 -18.30 10.66
C LEU A 545 -8.48 -18.56 11.20
N ALA A 546 -9.08 -17.59 11.89
CA ALA A 546 -10.41 -17.72 12.47
C ALA A 546 -11.51 -17.83 11.40
N ALA A 547 -11.45 -17.00 10.35
CA ALA A 547 -12.40 -17.00 9.23
C ALA A 547 -12.41 -18.34 8.49
N ARG A 548 -11.25 -19.01 8.42
CA ARG A 548 -11.07 -20.35 7.81
C ARG A 548 -11.34 -21.51 8.76
N GLY A 549 -11.66 -21.25 10.03
CA GLY A 549 -11.89 -22.28 11.05
C GLY A 549 -10.63 -23.01 11.51
N LEU A 550 -9.45 -22.41 11.31
CA LEU A 550 -8.15 -22.95 11.72
C LEU A 550 -7.64 -22.37 13.04
N ALA A 551 -8.28 -21.33 13.57
CA ALA A 551 -7.84 -20.69 14.81
C ALA A 551 -8.11 -21.57 16.04
N ALA A 552 -7.14 -21.64 16.94
CA ALA A 552 -7.34 -22.20 18.28
C ALA A 552 -8.29 -21.31 19.12
N PRO A 553 -9.00 -21.89 20.10
CA PRO A 553 -9.69 -21.11 21.12
C PRO A 553 -8.72 -20.14 21.80
N GLY A 554 -9.09 -18.87 21.96
CA GLY A 554 -8.23 -17.86 22.58
C GLY A 554 -7.31 -17.10 21.61
N LEU A 555 -7.13 -17.56 20.37
CA LEU A 555 -6.22 -16.89 19.41
C LEU A 555 -6.59 -15.41 19.22
N LEU A 556 -7.88 -15.11 19.05
CA LEU A 556 -8.35 -13.74 18.83
C LEU A 556 -8.29 -12.87 20.10
N ASP A 557 -8.28 -13.47 21.30
CA ASP A 557 -8.14 -12.74 22.57
C ASP A 557 -6.73 -12.17 22.73
N SER A 558 -5.72 -12.87 22.17
CA SER A 558 -4.33 -12.38 22.17
C SER A 558 -4.15 -11.02 21.49
N TYR A 559 -5.07 -10.57 20.63
CA TYR A 559 -4.97 -9.24 20.01
C TYR A 559 -5.00 -8.15 21.08
N GLU A 560 -5.92 -8.23 22.04
CA GLU A 560 -6.00 -7.27 23.14
C GLU A 560 -4.80 -7.41 24.06
N THR A 561 -4.44 -8.64 24.44
CA THR A 561 -3.29 -8.92 25.31
C THR A 561 -1.99 -8.37 24.75
N GLU A 562 -1.81 -8.39 23.43
CA GLU A 562 -0.60 -7.92 22.76
C GLU A 562 -0.62 -6.42 22.43
N ARG A 563 -1.75 -5.88 21.94
CA ARG A 563 -1.79 -4.53 21.36
C ARG A 563 -2.23 -3.45 22.33
N ARG A 564 -3.05 -3.78 23.34
CA ARG A 564 -3.52 -2.78 24.31
C ARG A 564 -2.40 -2.26 25.22
N PRO A 565 -1.54 -3.11 25.84
CA PRO A 565 -0.43 -2.62 26.66
C PRO A 565 0.52 -1.69 25.88
N GLU A 566 0.80 -2.04 24.62
CA GLU A 566 1.60 -1.22 23.72
C GLU A 566 0.96 0.13 23.42
N GLY A 567 -0.35 0.14 23.13
CA GLY A 567 -1.11 1.37 22.98
C GLY A 567 -1.06 2.23 24.25
N GLU A 568 -1.12 1.64 25.44
CA GLU A 568 -1.03 2.34 26.73
C GLU A 568 0.35 2.98 26.93
N GLU A 569 1.42 2.24 26.65
CA GLU A 569 2.79 2.76 26.73
C GLU A 569 2.97 3.95 25.78
N ILE A 570 2.50 3.82 24.53
CA ILE A 570 2.63 4.87 23.52
C ILE A 570 1.82 6.11 23.91
N VAL A 571 0.58 5.97 24.39
CA VAL A 571 -0.20 7.11 24.94
C VAL A 571 0.59 7.79 26.04
N GLY A 572 1.05 7.01 27.04
CA GLY A 572 1.76 7.53 28.20
C GLY A 572 3.05 8.27 27.82
N ARG A 573 3.83 7.71 26.89
CA ARG A 573 5.06 8.33 26.38
C ARG A 573 4.77 9.59 25.58
N ALA A 574 3.82 9.55 24.65
CA ALA A 574 3.47 10.70 23.82
C ALA A 574 2.95 11.87 24.65
N VAL A 575 2.23 11.60 25.76
CA VAL A 575 1.86 12.62 26.74
C VAL A 575 3.10 13.22 27.42
N ARG A 576 4.04 12.41 27.92
CA ARG A 576 5.29 12.92 28.53
C ARG A 576 6.09 13.79 27.56
N MET A 577 6.31 13.33 26.33
CA MET A 577 7.03 14.06 25.28
C MET A 577 6.37 15.38 24.86
N ALA A 578 5.05 15.52 25.07
CA ALA A 578 4.34 16.76 24.79
C ALA A 578 4.53 17.82 25.90
N PHE A 579 4.98 17.43 27.09
CA PHE A 579 5.07 18.29 28.27
C PHE A 579 6.49 18.46 28.85
N THR A 580 7.49 17.67 28.42
CA THR A 580 8.86 17.73 28.95
C THR A 580 9.95 17.63 27.87
N ASP A 581 11.12 18.25 28.11
CA ASP A 581 12.38 18.06 27.35
C ASP A 581 13.16 16.81 27.84
N GLU A 582 12.48 15.90 28.55
CA GLU A 582 13.10 14.68 29.11
C GLU A 582 13.23 13.60 28.03
N LEU A 583 14.11 13.85 27.07
CA LEU A 583 14.74 12.78 26.31
C LEU A 583 15.79 12.15 27.24
N ASP A 584 15.71 10.84 27.50
CA ASP A 584 16.74 10.13 28.24
C ASP A 584 18.04 10.16 27.42
N ARG A 585 18.95 11.06 27.81
CA ARG A 585 20.16 11.39 27.03
C ARG A 585 21.22 10.30 27.09
N ALA A 586 21.04 9.27 27.93
CA ALA A 586 22.05 8.26 28.18
C ALA A 586 22.15 7.20 27.06
N ASP A 587 21.06 6.94 26.31
CA ASP A 587 21.04 5.96 25.21
C ASP A 587 20.08 6.37 24.07
N LEU A 588 20.50 7.36 23.29
CA LEU A 588 19.73 7.91 22.17
C LEU A 588 19.40 6.85 21.11
N GLU A 589 20.31 5.91 20.82
CA GLU A 589 20.07 4.86 19.84
C GLU A 589 18.93 3.94 20.28
N ARG A 590 18.96 3.45 21.52
CA ARG A 590 17.89 2.60 22.05
C ARG A 590 16.55 3.34 22.06
N GLN A 591 16.55 4.61 22.45
CA GLN A 591 15.34 5.44 22.40
C GLN A 591 14.77 5.51 20.97
N PHE A 592 15.60 5.83 19.97
CA PHE A 592 15.15 5.88 18.59
C PHE A 592 14.59 4.53 18.11
N ARG A 593 15.27 3.42 18.43
CA ARG A 593 14.78 2.07 18.09
C ARG A 593 13.42 1.78 18.74
N GLN A 594 13.20 2.21 19.99
CA GLN A 594 11.89 2.11 20.66
C GLN A 594 10.82 2.95 19.94
N GLU A 595 11.12 4.21 19.63
CA GLU A 595 10.17 5.11 18.95
C GLU A 595 9.82 4.64 17.53
N MET A 596 10.77 4.01 16.84
CA MET A 596 10.59 3.38 15.53
C MET A 596 9.97 1.96 15.59
N SER A 597 9.50 1.56 16.78
CA SER A 597 8.84 0.28 17.06
C SER A 597 9.69 -0.96 16.73
N LEU A 598 11.02 -0.83 16.75
CA LEU A 598 11.93 -1.95 16.50
C LEU A 598 12.16 -2.83 17.74
N LEU A 599 11.85 -2.31 18.93
CA LEU A 599 11.98 -3.00 20.22
C LEU A 599 10.63 -3.52 20.76
N LEU A 600 9.59 -3.51 19.92
CA LEU A 600 8.27 -4.06 20.26
C LEU A 600 8.41 -5.55 20.62
N SER A 601 7.84 -5.93 21.77
CA SER A 601 7.88 -7.30 22.28
C SER A 601 6.52 -7.73 22.82
N TYR A 602 6.15 -8.97 22.52
CA TYR A 602 4.96 -9.64 23.03
C TYR A 602 5.30 -10.72 24.06
N ALA A 603 6.32 -10.50 24.90
CA ALA A 603 6.82 -11.48 25.86
C ALA A 603 5.73 -12.01 26.83
N ASP A 604 4.73 -11.18 27.14
CA ASP A 604 3.60 -11.55 28.01
C ASP A 604 2.43 -12.20 27.26
N SER A 605 2.57 -12.44 25.95
CA SER A 605 1.51 -13.05 25.14
C SER A 605 1.30 -14.53 25.47
N PRO A 606 0.05 -15.02 25.47
CA PRO A 606 -0.21 -16.47 25.56
C PRO A 606 0.25 -17.23 24.31
N LEU A 607 0.68 -16.54 23.24
CA LEU A 607 1.17 -17.13 22.00
C LEU A 607 2.69 -17.20 21.92
N VAL A 608 3.39 -17.04 23.05
CA VAL A 608 4.85 -17.17 23.09
C VAL A 608 5.30 -18.29 24.02
N GLY A 609 6.48 -18.86 23.77
CA GLY A 609 7.05 -19.86 24.67
C GLY A 609 8.47 -20.26 24.32
N GLU A 610 9.11 -20.99 25.23
CA GLU A 610 10.44 -21.55 24.99
C GLU A 610 10.64 -22.88 25.71
N SER A 611 11.62 -23.66 25.23
CA SER A 611 12.09 -24.88 25.87
C SER A 611 13.61 -24.95 25.75
N VAL A 612 14.31 -24.63 26.85
CA VAL A 612 15.78 -24.64 26.89
C VAL A 612 16.28 -25.60 27.95
N ALA A 613 17.29 -26.41 27.61
CA ALA A 613 17.91 -27.33 28.57
C ALA A 613 18.86 -26.62 29.55
N ASP A 614 19.43 -25.49 29.13
CA ASP A 614 20.31 -24.62 29.90
C ASP A 614 19.69 -23.21 29.96
N PRO A 615 19.51 -22.59 31.14
CA PRO A 615 19.00 -21.22 31.26
C PRO A 615 19.79 -20.16 30.48
N ASP A 616 21.07 -20.39 30.19
CA ASP A 616 21.89 -19.47 29.40
C ASP A 616 21.84 -19.77 27.89
N ALA A 617 21.20 -20.87 27.46
CA ALA A 617 20.98 -21.15 26.04
C ALA A 617 20.07 -20.10 25.40
N LEU A 618 20.44 -19.65 24.19
CA LEU A 618 19.70 -18.64 23.40
C LEU A 618 19.57 -17.26 24.07
N ARG A 619 20.20 -17.04 25.22
CA ARG A 619 20.11 -15.79 26.00
C ARG A 619 20.65 -14.57 25.26
N ALA A 620 21.63 -14.78 24.37
CA ALA A 620 22.20 -13.72 23.53
C ALA A 620 21.34 -13.35 22.31
N GLY A 621 20.31 -14.15 22.00
CA GLY A 621 19.40 -13.93 20.88
C GLY A 621 18.03 -13.37 21.28
N PRO A 622 17.14 -13.12 20.31
CA PRO A 622 15.80 -12.57 20.55
C PRO A 622 14.95 -13.56 21.36
N GLY A 623 14.25 -13.03 22.37
CA GLY A 623 13.34 -13.76 23.23
C GLY A 623 12.01 -14.11 22.57
N PRO A 624 11.21 -15.00 23.17
CA PRO A 624 9.83 -15.22 22.75
C PRO A 624 9.03 -13.91 22.85
N GLY A 625 8.31 -13.56 21.80
CA GLY A 625 7.56 -12.31 21.69
C GLY A 625 8.33 -11.18 21.02
N ASP A 626 9.66 -11.23 20.98
CA ASP A 626 10.46 -10.19 20.34
C ASP A 626 10.28 -10.22 18.82
N ARG A 627 10.43 -9.05 18.19
CA ARG A 627 10.58 -8.95 16.74
C ARG A 627 11.78 -9.79 16.28
N ALA A 628 11.59 -10.61 15.25
CA ALA A 628 12.65 -11.38 14.60
C ALA A 628 13.64 -10.44 13.87
N PRO A 629 14.92 -10.38 14.27
CA PRO A 629 15.95 -9.64 13.55
C PRO A 629 16.15 -10.21 12.14
N ASP A 630 16.44 -9.36 11.16
CA ASP A 630 16.82 -9.87 9.84
C ASP A 630 18.31 -10.25 9.84
N VAL A 631 18.67 -11.23 9.02
CA VAL A 631 20.03 -11.75 8.90
C VAL A 631 20.37 -11.83 7.42
N ALA A 632 21.53 -11.32 7.03
CA ALA A 632 22.01 -11.40 5.65
C ALA A 632 23.06 -12.52 5.49
N GLY A 633 23.36 -12.90 4.25
CA GLY A 633 24.44 -13.85 3.96
C GLY A 633 24.04 -15.32 4.09
N LEU A 634 22.74 -15.62 3.96
CA LEU A 634 22.25 -17.00 3.93
C LEU A 634 22.37 -17.57 2.51
N ASP A 635 22.88 -18.79 2.36
CA ASP A 635 23.06 -19.41 1.05
C ASP A 635 22.02 -20.50 0.79
N ARG A 636 21.55 -20.59 -0.45
CA ARG A 636 20.66 -21.66 -0.90
C ARG A 636 21.13 -22.24 -2.22
N GLN A 637 21.17 -23.56 -2.31
CA GLN A 637 21.58 -24.25 -3.54
C GLN A 637 20.74 -23.76 -4.74
N GLY A 638 21.44 -23.38 -5.81
CA GLY A 638 20.82 -22.88 -7.04
C GLY A 638 20.49 -21.38 -7.04
N VAL A 639 20.73 -20.67 -5.93
CA VAL A 639 20.61 -19.21 -5.86
C VAL A 639 22.00 -18.59 -6.01
N GLY A 640 22.16 -17.71 -7.00
CA GLY A 640 23.45 -17.07 -7.31
C GLY A 640 23.79 -15.83 -6.49
N HIS A 641 23.03 -15.53 -5.44
CA HIS A 641 23.22 -14.40 -4.54
C HIS A 641 22.85 -14.80 -3.11
N PRO A 642 23.45 -14.17 -2.08
CA PRO A 642 23.04 -14.39 -0.71
C PRO A 642 21.58 -13.97 -0.50
N LEU A 643 20.90 -14.68 0.39
CA LEU A 643 19.56 -14.41 0.85
C LEU A 643 19.61 -13.70 2.20
N ARG A 644 18.53 -13.00 2.51
CA ARG A 644 18.19 -12.55 3.85
C ARG A 644 17.27 -13.55 4.53
N LEU A 645 17.22 -13.55 5.85
CA LEU A 645 16.25 -14.33 6.60
C LEU A 645 14.82 -13.94 6.21
N ARG A 646 14.59 -12.65 5.98
CA ARG A 646 13.32 -12.16 5.42
C ARG A 646 12.93 -12.80 4.10
N ASP A 647 13.86 -13.19 3.24
CA ASP A 647 13.48 -13.86 1.99
C ASP A 647 12.84 -15.24 2.24
N LEU A 648 13.06 -15.83 3.42
CA LEU A 648 12.47 -17.08 3.89
C LEU A 648 11.19 -16.87 4.69
N THR A 649 11.15 -15.82 5.53
CA THR A 649 10.03 -15.56 6.44
C THR A 649 8.93 -14.69 5.83
N ARG A 650 9.22 -14.00 4.73
CA ARG A 650 8.24 -13.16 4.05
C ARG A 650 7.06 -13.94 3.52
N GLY A 651 5.88 -13.35 3.60
CA GLY A 651 4.64 -13.97 3.18
C GLY A 651 3.54 -13.85 4.22
N THR A 652 2.67 -14.85 4.28
CA THR A 652 1.45 -14.81 5.11
C THR A 652 1.38 -15.90 6.17
N ARG A 653 2.39 -16.77 6.23
CA ARG A 653 2.42 -18.01 7.03
C ARG A 653 3.42 -17.92 8.17
N HIS A 654 3.29 -18.83 9.14
CA HIS A 654 4.35 -19.03 10.13
C HIS A 654 5.59 -19.59 9.44
N THR A 655 6.77 -19.34 9.98
CA THR A 655 8.02 -19.91 9.48
C THR A 655 8.76 -20.63 10.60
N LEU A 656 8.93 -21.95 10.45
CA LEU A 656 9.81 -22.74 11.29
C LEU A 656 11.23 -22.76 10.69
N LEU A 657 12.20 -22.37 11.50
CA LEU A 657 13.62 -22.53 11.21
C LEU A 657 14.17 -23.59 12.15
N VAL A 658 14.68 -24.69 11.60
CA VAL A 658 15.40 -25.70 12.37
C VAL A 658 16.88 -25.53 12.08
N TYR A 659 17.66 -25.14 13.08
CA TYR A 659 19.10 -24.93 12.96
C TYR A 659 19.85 -26.22 13.33
N ALA A 660 20.66 -26.71 12.40
CA ALA A 660 21.54 -27.85 12.58
C ALA A 660 23.00 -27.35 12.67
N ASP A 661 23.61 -27.54 13.83
CA ASP A 661 25.00 -27.20 14.09
C ASP A 661 25.97 -28.27 13.56
N GLY A 662 27.28 -28.05 13.71
CA GLY A 662 28.32 -28.97 13.23
C GLY A 662 28.27 -30.37 13.84
N THR A 663 27.53 -30.57 14.94
CA THR A 663 27.36 -31.88 15.58
C THR A 663 26.16 -32.69 15.03
N ALA A 664 25.31 -32.08 14.20
CA ALA A 664 24.12 -32.73 13.64
C ALA A 664 24.49 -33.83 12.63
N ASP A 665 24.15 -35.07 12.97
CA ASP A 665 24.33 -36.24 12.11
C ASP A 665 23.13 -36.49 11.18
N GLU A 666 23.24 -37.48 10.30
CA GLU A 666 22.17 -37.82 9.34
C GLU A 666 20.84 -38.19 10.02
N ALA A 667 20.90 -38.84 11.19
CA ALA A 667 19.71 -39.18 11.97
C ALA A 667 19.02 -37.92 12.52
N THR A 668 19.78 -36.96 13.04
CA THR A 668 19.29 -35.67 13.53
C THR A 668 18.65 -34.86 12.41
N LEU A 669 19.30 -34.81 11.24
CA LEU A 669 18.75 -34.15 10.05
C LEU A 669 17.45 -34.80 9.56
N ALA A 670 17.37 -36.14 9.56
CA ALA A 670 16.17 -36.88 9.21
C ALA A 670 15.02 -36.62 10.20
N ALA A 671 15.31 -36.59 11.50
CA ALA A 671 14.34 -36.27 12.54
C ALA A 671 13.81 -34.82 12.41
N ALA A 672 14.70 -33.86 12.14
CA ALA A 672 14.33 -32.48 11.85
C ALA A 672 13.42 -32.35 10.62
N ALA A 673 13.72 -33.11 9.56
CA ALA A 673 12.90 -33.14 8.35
C ALA A 673 11.50 -33.72 8.62
N GLN A 674 11.42 -34.80 9.39
CA GLN A 674 10.15 -35.39 9.81
C GLN A 674 9.35 -34.41 10.67
N LEU A 675 9.98 -33.76 11.64
CA LEU A 675 9.35 -32.71 12.45
C LEU A 675 8.74 -31.62 11.58
N CYS A 676 9.50 -31.11 10.60
CA CYS A 676 9.02 -30.10 9.66
C CYS A 676 7.79 -30.56 8.88
N ALA A 677 7.76 -31.82 8.43
CA ALA A 677 6.60 -32.38 7.73
C ALA A 677 5.38 -32.52 8.66
N ASP A 678 5.58 -32.93 9.90
CA ASP A 678 4.52 -33.13 10.88
C ASP A 678 3.84 -31.81 11.27
N VAL A 679 4.63 -30.78 11.59
CA VAL A 679 4.08 -29.48 12.01
C VAL A 679 3.40 -28.74 10.86
N ARG A 680 3.86 -28.93 9.62
CA ARG A 680 3.17 -28.42 8.42
C ARG A 680 1.77 -29.01 8.28
N ARG A 681 1.62 -30.31 8.53
CA ARG A 681 0.30 -30.98 8.54
C ARG A 681 -0.55 -30.50 9.70
N GLN A 682 0.02 -30.38 10.90
CA GLN A 682 -0.68 -29.89 12.09
C GLN A 682 -1.22 -28.46 11.88
N ALA A 683 -0.43 -27.59 11.25
CA ALA A 683 -0.81 -26.20 10.96
C ALA A 683 -1.76 -26.05 9.73
N GLY A 684 -2.24 -27.15 9.14
CA GLY A 684 -3.14 -27.09 7.98
C GLY A 684 -2.52 -26.43 6.75
N GLY A 685 -1.19 -26.44 6.62
CA GLY A 685 -0.47 -25.75 5.54
C GLY A 685 -0.19 -24.26 5.77
N GLU A 686 -0.49 -23.71 6.95
CA GLU A 686 -0.25 -22.30 7.32
C GLU A 686 1.14 -22.06 7.95
N LEU A 687 2.08 -22.95 7.65
CA LEU A 687 3.45 -22.92 8.15
C LEU A 687 4.43 -23.37 7.05
N ASP A 688 5.45 -22.55 6.80
CA ASP A 688 6.63 -22.90 6.03
C ASP A 688 7.75 -23.36 6.98
N ALA A 689 8.62 -24.25 6.51
CA ALA A 689 9.67 -24.84 7.33
C ALA A 689 10.97 -24.99 6.54
N TYR A 690 12.08 -24.58 7.13
CA TYR A 690 13.41 -24.58 6.54
C TYR A 690 14.41 -25.24 7.49
N LEU A 691 15.33 -25.99 6.91
CA LEU A 691 16.51 -26.49 7.62
C LEU A 691 17.66 -25.51 7.38
N LEU A 692 18.06 -24.79 8.42
CA LEU A 692 19.23 -23.93 8.42
C LEU A 692 20.44 -24.73 8.93
N ARG A 693 21.53 -24.71 8.19
CA ARG A 693 22.71 -25.51 8.47
C ARG A 693 23.92 -24.63 8.74
N SER A 694 24.66 -24.94 9.81
CA SER A 694 26.00 -24.42 10.04
C SER A 694 26.95 -24.82 8.89
N PRO A 695 27.91 -23.97 8.50
CA PRO A 695 28.90 -24.29 7.47
C PRO A 695 29.70 -25.55 7.81
N ASP A 696 29.84 -25.86 9.10
CA ASP A 696 30.58 -27.02 9.61
C ASP A 696 29.74 -28.31 9.61
N ALA A 697 28.42 -28.24 9.41
CA ALA A 697 27.58 -29.43 9.38
C ALA A 697 27.67 -30.16 8.03
N ALA A 698 27.53 -31.49 8.08
CA ALA A 698 27.56 -32.34 6.91
C ALA A 698 26.58 -31.86 5.81
N PRO A 699 26.95 -31.93 4.52
CA PRO A 699 26.03 -31.60 3.44
C PRO A 699 24.77 -32.46 3.53
N SER A 700 23.61 -31.80 3.64
CA SER A 700 22.33 -32.50 3.60
C SER A 700 22.00 -32.93 2.17
N ARG A 701 21.61 -34.20 1.99
CA ARG A 701 21.06 -34.72 0.72
C ARG A 701 19.53 -34.62 0.67
N LEU A 702 18.91 -34.01 1.69
CA LEU A 702 17.46 -33.88 1.78
C LEU A 702 16.95 -32.91 0.71
N LEU A 703 15.89 -33.33 0.03
CA LEU A 703 15.16 -32.48 -0.92
C LEU A 703 14.01 -31.70 -0.23
N ALA A 704 13.61 -32.13 0.98
CA ALA A 704 12.59 -31.49 1.80
C ALA A 704 12.90 -31.71 3.31
N PRO A 705 12.73 -30.69 4.17
CA PRO A 705 12.43 -29.28 3.85
C PRO A 705 13.56 -28.62 3.04
N PRO A 706 13.30 -27.45 2.41
CA PRO A 706 14.36 -26.69 1.77
C PRO A 706 15.51 -26.40 2.73
N VAL A 707 16.74 -26.57 2.25
CA VAL A 707 17.97 -26.37 3.04
C VAL A 707 18.58 -25.01 2.71
N VAL A 708 18.97 -24.30 3.75
CA VAL A 708 19.67 -23.01 3.72
C VAL A 708 20.94 -23.14 4.56
N VAL A 709 22.03 -22.50 4.15
CA VAL A 709 23.32 -22.53 4.84
C VAL A 709 23.58 -21.17 5.46
N ASP A 710 23.95 -21.16 6.73
CA ASP A 710 24.38 -19.95 7.45
C ASP A 710 25.89 -19.75 7.25
N GLY A 711 26.32 -19.50 6.02
CA GLY A 711 27.73 -19.57 5.63
C GLY A 711 28.67 -18.68 6.45
N GLY A 712 28.17 -17.54 6.92
CA GLY A 712 28.91 -16.59 7.75
C GLY A 712 28.64 -16.71 9.26
N ASN A 713 27.88 -17.71 9.71
CA ASN A 713 27.36 -17.82 11.09
C ASN A 713 26.52 -16.60 11.55
N ALA A 714 26.00 -15.80 10.61
CA ALA A 714 25.28 -14.58 10.93
C ALA A 714 23.95 -14.88 11.64
N PHE A 715 23.27 -15.98 11.28
CA PHE A 715 22.07 -16.41 11.99
C PHE A 715 22.44 -16.92 13.38
N ARG A 716 23.46 -17.77 13.48
CA ARG A 716 23.97 -18.28 14.76
C ARG A 716 24.26 -17.16 15.75
N ASP A 717 25.00 -16.15 15.31
CA ASP A 717 25.44 -15.05 16.18
C ASP A 717 24.26 -14.15 16.57
N THR A 718 23.40 -13.78 15.61
CA THR A 718 22.24 -12.90 15.85
C THR A 718 21.17 -13.57 16.71
N TYR A 719 20.95 -14.88 16.53
CA TYR A 719 19.97 -15.66 17.27
C TYR A 719 20.56 -16.34 18.52
N GLY A 720 21.84 -16.13 18.83
CA GLY A 720 22.49 -16.67 20.03
C GLY A 720 22.49 -18.20 20.10
N VAL A 721 22.55 -18.87 18.94
CA VAL A 721 22.45 -20.33 18.84
C VAL A 721 23.81 -20.97 19.14
N THR A 722 23.86 -21.88 20.11
CA THR A 722 25.11 -22.54 20.53
C THR A 722 25.13 -24.04 20.27
N GLY A 723 24.02 -24.61 19.81
CA GLY A 723 23.90 -25.99 19.31
C GLY A 723 22.70 -26.13 18.36
N SER A 724 22.26 -27.36 18.08
CA SER A 724 21.03 -27.56 17.28
C SER A 724 19.81 -26.99 18.00
N ALA A 725 19.04 -26.15 17.32
CA ALA A 725 17.95 -25.36 17.90
C ALA A 725 16.79 -25.20 16.90
N LEU A 726 15.67 -24.65 17.34
CA LEU A 726 14.60 -24.20 16.44
C LEU A 726 14.02 -22.85 16.86
N TYR A 727 13.52 -22.11 15.88
CA TYR A 727 12.75 -20.88 16.03
C TYR A 727 11.49 -20.95 15.17
N LEU A 728 10.34 -20.68 15.77
CA LEU A 728 9.07 -20.46 15.10
C LEU A 728 8.80 -18.96 15.05
N ILE A 729 8.77 -18.40 13.84
CA ILE A 729 8.45 -17.00 13.58
C ILE A 729 6.99 -16.91 13.13
N ARG A 730 6.22 -16.04 13.78
CA ARG A 730 4.82 -15.76 13.45
C ARG A 730 4.69 -15.00 12.12
N PRO A 731 3.52 -15.01 11.47
CA PRO A 731 3.28 -14.23 10.24
C PRO A 731 3.46 -12.73 10.42
N ASP A 732 3.42 -12.24 11.65
CA ASP A 732 3.66 -10.84 11.97
C ASP A 732 5.14 -10.50 12.24
N GLY A 733 6.05 -11.48 12.11
CA GLY A 733 7.49 -11.30 12.25
C GLY A 733 8.00 -11.28 13.70
N HIS A 734 7.24 -11.81 14.66
CA HIS A 734 7.70 -11.99 16.05
C HIS A 734 8.00 -13.46 16.34
N ILE A 735 8.90 -13.72 17.28
CA ILE A 735 9.22 -15.08 17.73
C ILE A 735 8.04 -15.64 18.51
N GLY A 736 7.40 -16.69 18.01
CA GLY A 736 6.35 -17.41 18.74
C GLY A 736 6.96 -18.46 19.67
N TYR A 737 7.91 -19.25 19.18
CA TYR A 737 8.52 -20.31 19.99
C TYR A 737 9.98 -20.51 19.65
N ARG A 738 10.80 -20.87 20.65
CA ARG A 738 12.19 -21.27 20.44
C ARG A 738 12.58 -22.44 21.34
N SER A 739 13.51 -23.28 20.89
CA SER A 739 14.08 -24.30 21.76
C SER A 739 15.52 -24.66 21.44
N GLN A 740 16.28 -24.99 22.48
CA GLN A 740 17.63 -25.56 22.39
C GLN A 740 17.85 -26.57 23.53
N PRO A 741 18.05 -27.87 23.24
CA PRO A 741 18.09 -28.49 21.91
C PRO A 741 16.72 -28.48 21.20
N ILE A 742 16.64 -29.03 19.99
CA ILE A 742 15.38 -29.19 19.24
C ILE A 742 14.34 -29.95 20.09
N ASP A 743 13.30 -29.25 20.53
CA ASP A 743 12.14 -29.83 21.24
C ASP A 743 10.91 -29.86 20.32
N GLY A 744 10.74 -30.98 19.61
CA GLY A 744 9.61 -31.18 18.69
C GLY A 744 8.26 -31.34 19.40
N ASP A 745 8.23 -31.89 20.62
CA ASP A 745 6.99 -32.08 21.38
C ASP A 745 6.51 -30.77 21.99
N GLY A 746 7.43 -29.96 22.52
CA GLY A 746 7.17 -28.60 22.97
C GLY A 746 6.63 -27.73 21.83
N LEU A 747 7.25 -27.79 20.64
CA LEU A 747 6.75 -27.08 19.46
C LEU A 747 5.33 -27.52 19.07
N ARG A 748 5.06 -28.83 19.01
CA ARG A 748 3.71 -29.34 18.70
C ARG A 748 2.67 -28.86 19.70
N LYS A 749 2.99 -28.85 21.00
CA LYS A 749 2.11 -28.31 22.04
C LYS A 749 1.88 -26.81 21.85
N HIS A 750 2.93 -26.05 21.59
CA HIS A 750 2.84 -24.62 21.34
C HIS A 750 1.93 -24.30 20.13
N LEU A 751 2.03 -25.05 19.04
CA LEU A 751 1.19 -24.84 17.85
C LEU A 751 -0.33 -24.99 18.14
N HIS A 752 -0.74 -25.75 19.18
CA HIS A 752 -2.16 -25.84 19.58
C HIS A 752 -2.70 -24.54 20.18
N LEU A 753 -1.84 -23.61 20.59
CA LEU A 753 -2.25 -22.27 21.06
C LEU A 753 -2.69 -21.37 19.88
N THR A 754 -2.26 -21.71 18.66
CA THR A 754 -2.55 -20.94 17.45
C THR A 754 -3.50 -21.66 16.52
N PHE A 755 -3.28 -22.96 16.29
CA PHE A 755 -4.06 -23.77 15.37
C PHE A 755 -5.04 -24.67 16.11
N GLY A 756 -6.32 -24.53 15.80
CA GLY A 756 -7.36 -25.46 16.22
C GLY A 756 -7.13 -26.81 15.55
N GLY A 757 -7.25 -27.90 16.31
CA GLY A 757 -7.15 -29.24 15.73
C GLY A 757 -8.09 -29.39 14.54
N ALA A 758 -7.58 -29.90 13.41
CA ALA A 758 -8.37 -30.10 12.21
C ALA A 758 -9.64 -30.92 12.55
N ARG A 759 -10.81 -30.37 12.23
CA ARG A 759 -12.07 -31.12 12.30
C ARG A 759 -12.18 -32.12 11.15
#